data_AF-A0A9N7VFR1-F1
#
_entry.id   AF-A0A9N7VFR1-F1
#
_cell.length_a   1.000
_cell.length_b   1.000
_cell.length_c   1.000
_cell.angle_alpha   90.00
_cell.angle_beta   90.00
_cell.angle_gamma   90.00
#
_symmetry.space_group_name_H-M   'P 1'
#
loop_
_entity.id
_entity.type
_entity.pdbx_description
1 polymer ?
#
loop_
_entity_poly.entity_id
_entity_poly.type
_entity_poly.pdbx_seq_one_letter_code
_entity_poly.pdbx_strand_id
1 'polypeptide(L)'
;MNSEQGMWGYMTNDLCLCKGIGDLWESNCNSNPVHSRFVSNTIKPGVTKPFPIAWRQCSAPCATPKSTGGGCGRRGLPPQPQAHTERSKRKEMGRWVLHLSVGLGLLAILLTFCYAEVNYCFMARDKTCSECLQAGKDCAYCPDENFDGPRCDLSENIRAHGCSATLRATKIKSIMKNRTQINKRFSQSQVSPQLMSMSFLPGEEKVVDVEVFSPLKGPLDLYILMDFSNSMADDLDNLKKMGNKLSQLIGKLSNDATIGFGKFVDKVIEPQTDMRPSKLKTPWPNSDPPFSFQNVIKLTNDVGEFTRELQKEMISGNLDAPEGGFDAILQAAVCGNRIGWRSHSAHLLVFSTESAFHYEADGANVLSGILPRNDERCHLDPEGKYTEDISQDYPSIPTLVRVLGENNIIPIFAVTNHSYTYYQKLSEYFPIAEVGLLQEDSSNIVQVMETAFESIRSKTSIQAEDKPKAFKAQFLSTKEELVEYGLFNFPPGAIGNFKMRLKADRMIDETPVCQSNQDEKEGTMRVKPTTFNKGFNIEASILCPTCECEKTPIPNSAKCHGNGDMICGKCKCSPGWLGAFCNCSETISAQDTSRCIGPNMKEPCSGRGECKLCGGCVCSNPDQYEGQYCQYDKTQCPRSGGFLCNDRGSCIMGSCACKKGWEGNACECTNSNQTCLDNKGGVCNGLGECKCGLCQCKETAVEMTSTCEPNFQAQLGVCEGTRDCVRCKAWKTGKNEDCKNCPFEIVMVDELKEADKVRDSCSFRDEDDDCTYHYTAEDPTDKAAGILKIQVLKKKDCPAASLLWLLPLLLFLLLLLALLLLCCWKYCACCKTCCQSCLALLPCCRKGRMVGFKEDEYLLRQSLLTSDHLDTPMVRTGPPKGTDVVRWKVTDNVHRGPNHPQALIKPNPKETIQFPLSVRLNRLFSDILSRPESREADQLRKEVADNVNEVYKQIPGAQKVQKTAFRMQRNAGKRQDYTIMDTVLSAPRSSYPDIVKLTEKNVQSGSFQDLKVVPGYYTVATDREASGAIEFQEGVESVDVHVPLFVKEEDDDKKQLLVEAVDVPLGIAEIGKRLVNITIIKEHATSVFSFLQPPTHTADRMEWPTFQSAGRSLRMDEPRSHTAHGTSQPRTKRTI
;
A
#
# COMPACT_ATOMS: atom_id res chain seq x y z
N MET A 1 11.39 37.16 26.11
CA MET A 1 11.08 37.08 27.56
C MET A 1 11.45 35.68 28.02
N ASN A 2 12.30 35.61 29.04
CA ASN A 2 12.83 34.40 29.67
C ASN A 2 11.72 33.56 30.34
N SER A 3 11.84 32.23 30.32
CA SER A 3 12.15 31.46 31.53
C SER A 3 12.27 29.96 31.25
N GLU A 4 13.39 29.42 31.72
CA GLU A 4 13.75 28.01 31.84
C GLU A 4 13.21 27.39 33.16
N GLN A 5 13.45 26.07 33.31
CA GLN A 5 13.53 25.24 34.53
C GLN A 5 12.21 24.64 35.03
N GLY A 6 12.09 23.37 35.45
CA GLY A 6 13.01 22.24 35.66
C GLY A 6 12.17 21.11 36.29
N MET A 7 12.22 19.87 35.79
CA MET A 7 12.99 18.72 36.32
C MET A 7 12.62 18.16 37.72
N TRP A 8 12.14 16.89 37.71
CA TRP A 8 12.55 15.69 38.51
C TRP A 8 11.66 15.07 39.63
N GLY A 9 11.61 13.71 39.60
CA GLY A 9 11.37 12.77 40.72
C GLY A 9 10.44 11.58 40.35
N TYR A 10 10.91 10.39 39.89
CA TYR A 10 11.35 9.16 40.66
C TYR A 10 10.32 8.67 41.70
N MET A 11 9.88 7.39 41.82
CA MET A 11 10.60 6.10 42.03
C MET A 11 9.55 4.93 42.01
N THR A 12 9.68 3.83 41.23
CA THR A 12 10.28 2.48 41.50
C THR A 12 9.39 1.36 42.09
N ASN A 13 9.75 0.12 41.68
CA ASN A 13 9.55 -1.23 42.28
C ASN A 13 8.43 -2.11 41.68
N ASP A 14 8.58 -3.43 41.47
CA ASP A 14 9.70 -4.37 41.32
C ASP A 14 9.06 -5.76 41.02
N LEU A 15 9.82 -6.68 40.40
CA LEU A 15 9.81 -8.17 40.53
C LEU A 15 9.69 -9.02 39.24
N CYS A 16 10.87 -9.34 38.68
CA CYS A 16 11.45 -10.69 38.51
C CYS A 16 10.57 -11.96 38.60
N LEU A 17 10.52 -12.79 37.53
CA LEU A 17 11.39 -13.98 37.31
C LEU A 17 10.86 -14.98 36.24
N CYS A 18 11.79 -15.41 35.38
CA CYS A 18 12.01 -16.77 34.82
C CYS A 18 11.18 -17.38 33.66
N LYS A 19 11.86 -17.46 32.48
CA LYS A 19 12.43 -18.66 31.79
C LYS A 19 11.53 -19.78 31.19
N GLY A 20 11.77 -20.07 29.90
CA GLY A 20 11.70 -21.42 29.26
C GLY A 20 10.81 -21.49 28.00
N ILE A 21 11.32 -21.48 26.75
CA ILE A 21 11.78 -22.62 25.90
C ILE A 21 10.64 -23.66 25.70
N GLY A 22 10.20 -24.10 24.52
CA GLY A 22 10.76 -24.15 23.17
C GLY A 22 10.46 -25.55 22.56
N ASP A 23 9.70 -25.57 21.45
CA ASP A 23 9.84 -26.34 20.20
C ASP A 23 9.84 -27.89 20.06
N LEU A 24 8.96 -28.31 19.12
CA LEU A 24 9.11 -29.19 17.92
C LEU A 24 9.56 -30.66 18.02
N TRP A 25 8.85 -31.53 17.26
CA TRP A 25 9.30 -32.27 16.04
C TRP A 25 8.25 -33.36 15.69
N GLU A 26 7.66 -33.46 14.49
CA GLU A 26 8.14 -33.85 13.14
C GLU A 26 8.11 -35.37 12.82
N SER A 27 7.35 -35.68 11.74
CA SER A 27 7.56 -36.62 10.62
C SER A 27 7.65 -38.18 10.74
N ASN A 28 6.80 -38.82 9.92
CA ASN A 28 7.07 -39.83 8.87
C ASN A 28 6.98 -41.38 9.03
N CYS A 29 6.34 -41.94 7.99
CA CYS A 29 6.70 -43.12 7.16
C CYS A 29 6.17 -44.56 7.41
N ASN A 30 5.34 -44.99 6.44
CA ASN A 30 5.46 -46.15 5.52
C ASN A 30 4.99 -47.60 5.85
N SER A 31 4.43 -48.17 4.77
CA SER A 31 4.35 -49.58 4.27
C SER A 31 3.18 -50.52 4.66
N ASN A 32 2.38 -50.80 3.62
CA ASN A 32 1.40 -51.87 3.30
C ASN A 32 1.89 -53.33 3.49
N PRO A 33 1.08 -54.40 3.23
CA PRO A 33 -0.40 -54.55 3.14
C PRO A 33 -0.94 -55.84 3.87
N VAL A 34 -2.25 -56.10 3.70
CA VAL A 34 -2.94 -57.43 3.61
C VAL A 34 -3.99 -57.79 4.69
N HIS A 35 -5.25 -57.71 4.24
CA HIS A 35 -6.47 -58.52 4.45
C HIS A 35 -7.11 -58.86 5.82
N SER A 36 -8.45 -58.72 5.77
CA SER A 36 -9.55 -59.53 6.32
C SER A 36 -9.90 -59.33 7.80
N ARG A 37 -11.04 -58.68 8.10
CA ARG A 37 -12.42 -59.22 8.27
C ARG A 37 -12.55 -60.15 9.49
N PHE A 38 -13.34 -59.71 10.48
CA PHE A 38 -14.51 -60.37 11.10
C PHE A 38 -14.71 -59.89 12.57
N VAL A 39 -15.90 -59.34 12.85
CA VAL A 39 -16.88 -59.73 13.92
C VAL A 39 -16.37 -59.88 15.35
N SER A 40 -17.06 -59.53 16.42
CA SER A 40 -18.20 -58.70 16.83
C SER A 40 -18.27 -58.88 18.35
N ASN A 41 -19.06 -58.04 19.01
CA ASN A 41 -19.73 -58.35 20.28
C ASN A 41 -18.87 -58.44 21.55
N THR A 42 -19.33 -58.14 22.77
CA THR A 42 -20.34 -57.29 23.42
C THR A 42 -20.05 -57.50 24.93
N ILE A 43 -20.63 -56.66 25.79
CA ILE A 43 -21.01 -56.96 27.20
C ILE A 43 -20.02 -56.52 28.32
N LYS A 44 -20.51 -55.50 29.04
CA LYS A 44 -20.24 -54.99 30.41
C LYS A 44 -20.60 -56.04 31.52
N PRO A 45 -20.68 -55.72 32.83
CA PRO A 45 -19.81 -55.01 33.78
C PRO A 45 -19.67 -55.78 35.13
N GLY A 46 -18.95 -55.23 36.13
CA GLY A 46 -19.26 -55.48 37.55
C GLY A 46 -18.10 -55.29 38.55
N VAL A 47 -18.08 -54.17 39.30
CA VAL A 47 -18.30 -54.02 40.77
C VAL A 47 -17.32 -54.79 41.70
N THR A 48 -16.55 -54.06 42.53
CA THR A 48 -16.48 -54.12 44.03
C THR A 48 -15.19 -53.49 44.61
N LYS A 49 -15.33 -52.70 45.69
CA LYS A 49 -14.31 -52.29 46.71
C LYS A 49 -14.30 -53.36 47.84
N PRO A 50 -13.42 -53.42 48.90
CA PRO A 50 -12.74 -52.33 49.66
C PRO A 50 -11.36 -52.62 50.36
N PHE A 51 -10.85 -51.60 51.09
CA PHE A 51 -9.84 -51.40 52.19
C PHE A 51 -9.44 -52.58 53.17
N PRO A 52 -8.62 -52.41 54.27
CA PRO A 52 -7.41 -51.60 54.65
C PRO A 52 -6.35 -52.36 55.54
N ILE A 53 -5.47 -51.62 56.28
CA ILE A 53 -4.66 -51.90 57.53
C ILE A 53 -3.13 -52.04 57.26
N ALA A 54 -2.13 -51.62 58.06
CA ALA A 54 -1.79 -50.55 59.03
C ALA A 54 -0.39 -50.88 59.67
N TRP A 55 0.20 -49.96 60.49
CA TRP A 55 1.28 -50.07 61.52
C TRP A 55 2.62 -49.34 61.22
N ARG A 56 2.94 -48.22 61.93
CA ARG A 56 3.82 -48.00 63.13
C ARG A 56 5.34 -48.18 62.85
N GLN A 57 6.35 -47.50 63.43
CA GLN A 57 6.55 -46.46 64.46
C GLN A 57 8.05 -45.98 64.40
N CYS A 58 8.31 -44.73 64.86
CA CYS A 58 9.48 -44.18 65.60
C CYS A 58 10.96 -44.40 65.17
N SER A 59 11.73 -43.31 65.07
CA SER A 59 12.80 -42.85 66.03
C SER A 59 13.98 -42.12 65.35
N ALA A 60 14.35 -40.94 65.87
CA ALA A 60 15.64 -40.23 65.67
C ALA A 60 16.74 -40.82 66.60
N PRO A 61 18.05 -40.45 66.55
CA PRO A 61 18.53 -39.11 66.97
C PRO A 61 19.88 -38.57 66.38
N CYS A 62 20.07 -37.25 66.59
CA CYS A 62 21.27 -36.45 66.94
C CYS A 62 22.70 -36.78 66.44
N ALA A 63 23.43 -35.77 65.93
CA ALA A 63 24.38 -34.93 66.72
C ALA A 63 25.34 -34.07 65.84
N THR A 64 25.47 -32.79 66.21
CA THR A 64 26.49 -31.80 65.76
C THR A 64 27.81 -31.94 66.57
N PRO A 65 28.98 -31.37 66.20
CA PRO A 65 29.29 -29.96 66.55
C PRO A 65 30.32 -29.19 65.65
N LYS A 66 30.30 -27.83 65.76
CA LYS A 66 31.40 -26.81 65.86
C LYS A 66 32.66 -26.92 64.95
N SER A 67 33.38 -25.89 64.49
CA SER A 67 33.37 -24.42 64.57
C SER A 67 34.56 -23.88 63.73
N THR A 68 34.51 -22.59 63.35
CA THR A 68 35.61 -21.61 63.13
C THR A 68 36.66 -21.78 62.01
N GLY A 69 36.63 -20.81 61.07
CA GLY A 69 37.74 -19.85 60.89
C GLY A 69 38.75 -20.07 59.75
N GLY A 70 38.99 -19.01 58.96
CA GLY A 70 40.26 -18.77 58.26
C GLY A 70 40.16 -18.68 56.73
N GLY A 71 40.60 -17.55 56.16
CA GLY A 71 40.50 -17.23 54.73
C GLY A 71 41.71 -17.62 53.86
N CYS A 72 41.70 -17.04 52.66
CA CYS A 72 42.73 -16.97 51.60
C CYS A 72 42.91 -18.17 50.64
N GLY A 73 42.49 -17.97 49.38
CA GLY A 73 43.46 -17.82 48.27
C GLY A 73 43.73 -18.99 47.30
N ARG A 74 43.19 -18.82 46.07
CA ARG A 74 43.77 -19.13 44.71
C ARG A 74 43.87 -20.56 44.13
N ARG A 75 43.31 -20.63 42.90
CA ARG A 75 43.75 -21.18 41.59
C ARG A 75 44.10 -22.68 41.43
N GLY A 76 43.58 -23.24 40.33
CA GLY A 76 44.39 -24.02 39.37
C GLY A 76 43.76 -25.30 38.79
N LEU A 77 43.43 -25.25 37.49
CA LEU A 77 43.27 -26.31 36.46
C LEU A 77 44.27 -27.51 36.54
N PRO A 78 44.25 -28.50 35.62
CA PRO A 78 43.26 -29.56 35.25
C PRO A 78 43.98 -30.97 35.24
N PRO A 79 43.48 -32.12 34.68
CA PRO A 79 43.35 -32.42 33.22
C PRO A 79 42.23 -33.44 32.80
N GLN A 80 42.19 -33.75 31.48
CA GLN A 80 41.48 -34.75 30.59
C GLN A 80 41.21 -36.22 31.09
N PRO A 81 40.67 -37.21 30.30
CA PRO A 81 39.63 -37.30 29.22
C PRO A 81 38.69 -38.58 29.27
N GLN A 82 37.77 -38.77 28.28
CA GLN A 82 37.20 -40.02 27.65
C GLN A 82 35.65 -40.31 27.62
N ALA A 83 35.14 -40.63 26.41
CA ALA A 83 34.28 -41.76 25.94
C ALA A 83 32.72 -41.91 26.13
N HIS A 84 32.04 -42.18 24.99
CA HIS A 84 30.98 -43.19 24.66
C HIS A 84 29.43 -43.04 24.89
N THR A 85 28.69 -43.03 23.75
CA THR A 85 27.45 -43.74 23.29
C THR A 85 26.05 -43.73 23.97
N GLU A 86 25.07 -43.23 23.19
CA GLU A 86 23.79 -43.82 22.67
C GLU A 86 22.57 -44.31 23.54
N ARG A 87 21.40 -43.75 23.16
CA ARG A 87 20.07 -44.39 22.87
C ARG A 87 19.00 -44.66 23.96
N SER A 88 17.80 -44.13 23.63
CA SER A 88 16.44 -44.66 23.87
C SER A 88 15.70 -44.29 25.17
N LYS A 89 14.70 -43.39 25.06
CA LYS A 89 13.35 -43.44 25.67
C LYS A 89 12.72 -42.03 25.70
N ARG A 90 11.68 -41.79 24.89
CA ARG A 90 10.45 -41.03 25.24
C ARG A 90 9.56 -40.87 24.00
N LYS A 91 8.68 -41.84 23.81
CA LYS A 91 7.65 -41.87 22.74
C LYS A 91 6.22 -41.72 23.29
N GLU A 92 6.03 -41.13 24.48
CA GLU A 92 4.71 -41.10 25.16
C GLU A 92 4.13 -39.72 25.50
N MET A 93 4.82 -38.59 25.28
CA MET A 93 4.29 -37.27 25.68
C MET A 93 3.62 -36.46 24.55
N GLY A 94 3.65 -36.93 23.29
CA GLY A 94 3.20 -36.17 22.11
C GLY A 94 1.69 -36.07 21.89
N ARG A 95 0.86 -36.80 22.65
CA ARG A 95 -0.59 -36.84 22.43
C ARG A 95 -1.37 -35.79 23.23
N TRP A 96 -0.79 -35.25 24.30
CA TRP A 96 -1.40 -34.21 25.14
C TRP A 96 -1.07 -32.78 24.66
N VAL A 97 0.06 -32.58 23.98
CA VAL A 97 0.48 -31.26 23.45
C VAL A 97 -0.27 -30.87 22.17
N LEU A 98 -0.73 -31.86 21.39
CA LEU A 98 -1.47 -31.67 20.14
C LEU A 98 -2.89 -31.14 20.36
N HIS A 99 -3.53 -31.46 21.48
CA HIS A 99 -4.86 -30.91 21.81
C HIS A 99 -4.81 -29.47 22.33
N LEU A 100 -3.68 -29.05 22.92
CA LEU A 100 -3.48 -27.68 23.43
C LEU A 100 -3.14 -26.67 22.33
N SER A 101 -2.41 -27.09 21.29
CA SER A 101 -1.99 -26.24 20.17
C SER A 101 -3.11 -25.97 19.16
N VAL A 102 -4.01 -26.94 18.95
CA VAL A 102 -5.23 -26.75 18.12
C VAL A 102 -6.23 -25.81 18.80
N GLY A 103 -6.33 -25.83 20.13
CA GLY A 103 -7.18 -24.91 20.89
C GLY A 103 -6.70 -23.45 20.83
N LEU A 104 -5.38 -23.20 20.83
CA LEU A 104 -4.80 -21.86 20.75
C LEU A 104 -4.89 -21.25 19.33
N GLY A 105 -4.80 -22.08 18.29
CA GLY A 105 -4.98 -21.63 16.90
C GLY A 105 -6.42 -21.20 16.57
N LEU A 106 -7.42 -21.87 17.14
CA LEU A 106 -8.84 -21.49 17.01
C LEU A 106 -9.17 -20.18 17.72
N LEU A 107 -8.50 -19.90 18.85
CA LEU A 107 -8.69 -18.67 19.63
C LEU A 107 -8.18 -17.42 18.89
N ALA A 108 -7.09 -17.53 18.13
CA ALA A 108 -6.50 -16.42 17.38
C ALA A 108 -7.31 -16.04 16.13
N ILE A 109 -7.98 -17.01 15.49
CA ILE A 109 -8.85 -16.79 14.33
C ILE A 109 -10.19 -16.12 14.73
N LEU A 110 -10.66 -16.35 15.95
CA LEU A 110 -11.84 -15.68 16.51
C LEU A 110 -11.58 -14.19 16.82
N LEU A 111 -10.32 -13.78 17.06
CA LEU A 111 -9.98 -12.42 17.47
C LEU A 111 -9.81 -11.41 16.30
N THR A 112 -9.69 -11.86 15.05
CA THR A 112 -9.44 -10.98 13.89
C THR A 112 -10.71 -10.52 13.16
N PHE A 113 -11.91 -10.90 13.59
CA PHE A 113 -13.19 -10.49 12.98
C PHE A 113 -14.05 -9.52 13.82
N CYS A 114 -13.58 -9.06 14.98
CA CYS A 114 -14.35 -8.14 15.83
C CYS A 114 -13.84 -6.69 15.70
N TYR A 115 -14.25 -5.98 14.64
CA TYR A 115 -14.29 -4.51 14.71
C TYR A 115 -15.51 -4.13 15.55
N ALA A 116 -15.32 -3.97 16.85
CA ALA A 116 -16.33 -3.38 17.71
C ALA A 116 -16.49 -1.90 17.31
N GLU A 117 -17.59 -1.54 16.63
CA GLU A 117 -18.01 -0.15 16.52
C GLU A 117 -18.12 0.44 17.92
N VAL A 118 -17.18 1.33 18.27
CA VAL A 118 -17.21 2.02 19.55
C VAL A 118 -18.45 2.90 19.59
N ASN A 119 -19.28 2.70 20.61
CA ASN A 119 -20.50 3.47 20.81
C ASN A 119 -20.15 4.91 21.21
N TYR A 120 -20.07 5.78 20.21
CA TYR A 120 -19.70 7.17 20.33
C TYR A 120 -20.71 8.02 21.13
N CYS A 121 -21.99 7.61 21.17
CA CYS A 121 -22.98 8.27 22.02
C CYS A 121 -22.67 8.01 23.50
N PHE A 122 -22.35 6.75 23.84
CA PHE A 122 -21.99 6.38 25.20
C PHE A 122 -20.68 7.01 25.68
N MET A 123 -19.74 7.32 24.78
CA MET A 123 -18.55 8.10 25.12
C MET A 123 -18.88 9.53 25.59
N ALA A 124 -20.04 10.08 25.19
CA ALA A 124 -20.54 11.38 25.62
C ALA A 124 -21.43 11.31 26.88
N ARG A 125 -21.47 10.17 27.61
CA ARG A 125 -22.32 9.99 28.81
C ARG A 125 -22.10 10.98 29.94
N ASP A 126 -20.88 11.48 30.09
CA ASP A 126 -20.51 12.43 31.15
C ASP A 126 -20.75 13.90 30.77
N LYS A 127 -21.22 14.13 29.53
CA LYS A 127 -21.44 15.45 28.93
C LYS A 127 -22.86 15.96 29.16
N THR A 128 -23.13 17.21 28.78
CA THR A 128 -24.48 17.80 28.90
C THR A 128 -25.46 17.15 27.90
N CYS A 129 -26.76 17.42 28.05
CA CYS A 129 -27.77 16.94 27.12
C CYS A 129 -27.51 17.47 25.70
N SER A 130 -27.15 18.76 25.56
CA SER A 130 -26.82 19.35 24.26
C SER A 130 -25.59 18.68 23.64
N GLU A 131 -24.51 18.48 24.41
CA GLU A 131 -23.30 17.82 23.93
C GLU A 131 -23.57 16.35 23.55
N CYS A 132 -24.45 15.66 24.26
CA CYS A 132 -24.90 14.31 23.91
C CYS A 132 -25.57 14.26 22.53
N LEU A 133 -26.52 15.17 22.27
CA LEU A 133 -27.22 15.20 20.98
C LEU A 133 -26.31 15.66 19.83
N GLN A 134 -25.30 16.48 20.13
CA GLN A 134 -24.29 16.92 19.18
C GLN A 134 -23.23 15.85 18.86
N ALA A 135 -23.12 14.78 19.66
CA ALA A 135 -22.18 13.68 19.41
C ALA A 135 -22.56 12.87 18.15
N GLY A 136 -23.83 12.84 17.78
CA GLY A 136 -24.27 12.30 16.50
C GLY A 136 -25.77 12.04 16.35
N LYS A 137 -26.20 11.76 15.12
CA LYS A 137 -27.62 11.62 14.72
C LYS A 137 -28.44 10.57 15.49
N ASP A 138 -27.79 9.51 15.99
CA ASP A 138 -28.44 8.37 16.64
C ASP A 138 -28.39 8.44 18.18
N CYS A 139 -27.74 9.48 18.71
CA CYS A 139 -27.63 9.70 20.14
C CYS A 139 -28.94 10.23 20.73
N ALA A 140 -29.29 9.72 21.91
CA ALA A 140 -30.46 10.11 22.66
C ALA A 140 -30.06 10.42 24.10
N TYR A 141 -30.80 11.35 24.70
CA TYR A 141 -30.62 11.73 26.10
C TYR A 141 -31.86 11.37 26.93
N CYS A 142 -31.67 10.86 28.14
CA CYS A 142 -32.75 10.59 29.09
C CYS A 142 -32.87 11.69 30.16
N PRO A 143 -33.86 12.61 30.06
CA PRO A 143 -34.19 13.59 31.09
C PRO A 143 -34.93 13.03 32.32
N ASP A 144 -35.34 11.75 32.33
CA ASP A 144 -36.12 11.19 33.44
C ASP A 144 -35.37 11.28 34.77
N GLU A 145 -36.04 11.76 35.80
CA GLU A 145 -35.41 12.03 37.09
C GLU A 145 -34.99 10.74 37.82
N ASN A 146 -35.81 9.68 37.72
CA ASN A 146 -35.57 8.38 38.39
C ASN A 146 -34.79 7.39 37.51
N PHE A 147 -34.07 7.88 36.51
CA PHE A 147 -33.31 7.03 35.59
C PHE A 147 -31.92 6.72 36.13
N ASP A 148 -31.66 5.43 36.37
CA ASP A 148 -30.41 4.93 36.95
C ASP A 148 -29.38 4.47 35.87
N GLY A 149 -29.74 4.57 34.59
CA GLY A 149 -28.87 4.23 33.45
C GLY A 149 -28.01 5.39 32.94
N PRO A 150 -27.14 5.15 31.93
CA PRO A 150 -26.36 6.21 31.29
C PRO A 150 -27.27 7.18 30.54
N ARG A 151 -27.26 8.47 30.94
CA ARG A 151 -28.20 9.46 30.38
C ARG A 151 -27.96 9.79 28.91
N CYS A 152 -26.77 9.55 28.38
CA CYS A 152 -26.50 9.65 26.93
C CYS A 152 -26.07 8.28 26.40
N ASP A 153 -26.80 7.79 25.40
CA ASP A 153 -26.48 6.56 24.68
C ASP A 153 -27.25 6.52 23.35
N LEU A 154 -27.09 5.46 22.58
CA LEU A 154 -27.97 5.15 21.47
C LEU A 154 -29.42 5.08 21.93
N SER A 155 -30.30 5.57 21.07
CA SER A 155 -31.73 5.61 21.33
C SER A 155 -32.37 4.28 21.77
N GLU A 156 -31.86 3.16 21.26
CA GLU A 156 -32.35 1.82 21.57
C GLU A 156 -31.92 1.42 22.99
N ASN A 157 -30.68 1.70 23.36
CA ASN A 157 -30.13 1.43 24.70
C ASN A 157 -30.83 2.25 25.79
N ILE A 158 -31.09 3.53 25.54
CA ILE A 158 -31.81 4.40 26.48
C ILE A 158 -33.22 3.84 26.78
N ARG A 159 -33.90 3.32 25.74
CA ARG A 159 -35.21 2.68 25.89
C ARG A 159 -35.12 1.33 26.60
N ALA A 160 -34.08 0.54 26.33
CA ALA A 160 -33.84 -0.74 26.99
C ALA A 160 -33.60 -0.58 28.50
N HIS A 161 -32.98 0.52 28.93
CA HIS A 161 -32.82 0.86 30.35
C HIS A 161 -34.10 1.41 31.01
N GLY A 162 -35.23 1.48 30.29
CA GLY A 162 -36.53 1.87 30.85
C GLY A 162 -36.80 3.38 30.91
N CYS A 163 -36.07 4.20 30.15
CA CYS A 163 -36.37 5.63 30.06
C CYS A 163 -37.73 5.89 29.38
N SER A 164 -38.61 6.63 30.05
CA SER A 164 -39.96 6.95 29.60
C SER A 164 -40.02 8.15 28.65
N ALA A 165 -39.21 9.19 28.87
CA ALA A 165 -39.10 10.34 27.97
C ALA A 165 -37.70 10.43 27.36
N THR A 166 -37.51 10.04 26.10
CA THR A 166 -36.21 10.16 25.41
C THR A 166 -36.13 11.43 24.57
N LEU A 167 -35.14 12.29 24.83
CA LEU A 167 -34.82 13.45 24.00
C LEU A 167 -33.93 13.04 22.83
N ARG A 168 -34.25 13.54 21.64
CA ARG A 168 -33.49 13.28 20.41
C ARG A 168 -33.47 14.53 19.54
N ALA A 169 -32.45 14.63 18.71
CA ALA A 169 -32.45 15.61 17.64
C ALA A 169 -33.55 15.27 16.61
N THR A 170 -34.35 16.26 16.23
CA THR A 170 -35.38 16.12 15.20
C THR A 170 -34.73 16.00 13.82
N LYS A 171 -35.16 15.01 13.02
CA LYS A 171 -34.74 14.91 11.61
C LYS A 171 -35.27 16.10 10.83
N ILE A 172 -34.38 16.86 10.18
CA ILE A 172 -34.75 18.05 9.41
C ILE A 172 -34.70 17.73 7.91
N LYS A 173 -35.74 18.17 7.20
CA LYS A 173 -35.94 17.90 5.76
C LYS A 173 -35.04 18.79 4.91
N SER A 174 -34.57 18.26 3.78
CA SER A 174 -33.96 19.05 2.71
C SER A 174 -35.03 19.88 1.99
N ILE A 175 -34.66 21.09 1.54
CA ILE A 175 -35.56 22.01 0.84
C ILE A 175 -35.01 22.27 -0.56
N MET A 176 -35.78 21.89 -1.58
CA MET A 176 -35.49 22.22 -2.97
C MET A 176 -35.89 23.67 -3.23
N LYS A 177 -34.93 24.54 -3.57
CA LYS A 177 -35.18 25.96 -3.84
C LYS A 177 -35.40 26.25 -5.32
N ASN A 178 -34.60 25.65 -6.20
CA ASN A 178 -34.71 25.85 -7.64
C ASN A 178 -34.47 24.54 -8.41
N ARG A 179 -35.43 24.18 -9.26
CA ARG A 179 -35.37 23.03 -10.16
C ARG A 179 -36.07 23.37 -11.48
N THR A 180 -35.27 23.71 -12.49
CA THR A 180 -35.70 23.76 -13.89
C THR A 180 -35.38 22.42 -14.55
N GLN A 181 -36.29 21.95 -15.40
CA GLN A 181 -36.08 20.72 -16.17
C GLN A 181 -35.11 20.97 -17.32
N ILE A 182 -34.33 19.94 -17.66
CA ILE A 182 -33.39 19.99 -18.78
C ILE A 182 -34.14 20.09 -20.10
N ASN A 183 -33.83 21.11 -20.90
CA ASN A 183 -34.36 21.29 -22.23
C ASN A 183 -33.32 20.92 -23.30
N LYS A 184 -33.53 19.77 -23.95
CA LYS A 184 -32.63 19.23 -24.98
C LYS A 184 -32.55 20.06 -26.27
N ARG A 185 -33.45 21.04 -26.47
CA ARG A 185 -33.45 21.91 -27.66
C ARG A 185 -32.38 22.99 -27.60
N PHE A 186 -31.88 23.31 -26.41
CA PHE A 186 -30.80 24.28 -26.27
C PHE A 186 -29.46 23.61 -26.60
N SER A 187 -28.66 24.28 -27.42
CA SER A 187 -27.27 23.90 -27.73
C SER A 187 -26.31 24.26 -26.59
N GLN A 188 -26.74 24.08 -25.33
CA GLN A 188 -25.98 24.44 -24.14
C GLN A 188 -26.11 23.36 -23.07
N SER A 189 -25.02 23.13 -22.35
CA SER A 189 -24.96 22.18 -21.25
C SER A 189 -25.79 22.64 -20.05
N GLN A 190 -26.46 21.70 -19.38
CA GLN A 190 -27.44 21.97 -18.32
C GLN A 190 -27.28 20.99 -17.16
N VAL A 191 -27.62 21.44 -15.95
CA VAL A 191 -27.66 20.64 -14.72
C VAL A 191 -28.99 20.89 -14.01
N SER A 192 -29.59 19.84 -13.45
CA SER A 192 -30.80 19.92 -12.62
C SER A 192 -30.67 19.03 -11.38
N PRO A 193 -31.09 19.47 -10.18
CA PRO A 193 -31.58 20.82 -9.84
C PRO A 193 -30.48 21.89 -9.87
N GLN A 194 -30.83 23.17 -9.71
CA GLN A 194 -29.86 24.28 -9.71
C GLN A 194 -29.50 24.74 -8.30
N LEU A 195 -30.44 24.68 -7.35
CA LEU A 195 -30.21 25.10 -5.97
C LEU A 195 -31.01 24.25 -4.98
N MET A 196 -30.32 23.73 -3.96
CA MET A 196 -30.93 23.04 -2.83
C MET A 196 -30.33 23.53 -1.51
N SER A 197 -31.14 23.53 -0.45
CA SER A 197 -30.68 23.75 0.91
C SER A 197 -30.83 22.46 1.73
N MET A 198 -29.77 22.08 2.43
CA MET A 198 -29.71 20.86 3.23
C MET A 198 -29.08 21.13 4.57
N SER A 199 -29.80 20.79 5.63
CA SER A 199 -29.28 20.84 6.99
C SER A 199 -29.04 19.44 7.53
N PHE A 200 -27.91 19.22 8.20
CA PHE A 200 -27.45 17.91 8.67
C PHE A 200 -27.27 17.88 10.17
N LEU A 201 -27.54 16.75 10.81
CA LEU A 201 -26.99 16.44 12.13
C LEU A 201 -25.56 15.88 11.99
N PRO A 202 -24.71 16.00 13.03
CA PRO A 202 -23.38 15.40 13.02
C PRO A 202 -23.45 13.88 12.71
N GLY A 203 -22.71 13.43 11.69
CA GLY A 203 -22.73 12.04 11.22
C GLY A 203 -23.92 11.66 10.31
N GLU A 204 -24.82 12.60 9.99
CA GLU A 204 -25.92 12.38 9.05
C GLU A 204 -25.42 12.36 7.60
N GLU A 205 -26.08 11.55 6.78
CA GLU A 205 -25.84 11.49 5.34
C GLU A 205 -27.16 11.60 4.59
N LYS A 206 -27.13 12.26 3.44
CA LYS A 206 -28.29 12.47 2.57
C LYS A 206 -27.90 12.22 1.11
N VAL A 207 -28.85 11.72 0.34
CA VAL A 207 -28.66 11.40 -1.08
C VAL A 207 -29.55 12.31 -1.92
N VAL A 208 -29.02 12.75 -3.07
CA VAL A 208 -29.67 13.70 -3.98
C VAL A 208 -29.54 13.17 -5.40
N ASP A 209 -30.65 13.16 -6.13
CA ASP A 209 -30.64 12.86 -7.56
C ASP A 209 -30.25 14.10 -8.35
N VAL A 210 -29.30 13.95 -9.27
CA VAL A 210 -28.78 15.02 -10.13
C VAL A 210 -28.79 14.56 -11.59
N GLU A 211 -29.25 15.45 -12.46
CA GLU A 211 -29.34 15.26 -13.90
C GLU A 211 -28.35 16.20 -14.59
N VAL A 212 -27.59 15.69 -15.55
CA VAL A 212 -26.65 16.45 -16.38
C VAL A 212 -26.94 16.23 -17.86
N PHE A 213 -26.73 17.25 -18.68
CA PHE A 213 -26.94 17.18 -20.12
C PHE A 213 -25.88 17.97 -20.87
N SER A 214 -25.31 17.33 -21.89
CA SER A 214 -24.36 17.93 -22.83
C SER A 214 -24.93 17.80 -24.26
N PRO A 215 -24.95 18.88 -25.07
CA PRO A 215 -25.49 18.84 -26.42
C PRO A 215 -24.58 18.07 -27.41
N LEU A 216 -25.14 17.70 -28.57
CA LEU A 216 -24.41 17.05 -29.67
C LEU A 216 -23.41 17.98 -30.39
N LYS A 217 -23.65 19.29 -30.40
CA LYS A 217 -22.70 20.31 -30.83
C LYS A 217 -22.89 21.51 -29.91
N GLY A 218 -21.86 21.85 -29.13
CA GLY A 218 -21.84 22.99 -28.22
C GLY A 218 -20.61 23.86 -28.46
N PRO A 219 -20.56 25.09 -27.90
CA PRO A 219 -19.42 25.96 -28.07
C PRO A 219 -18.12 25.30 -27.60
N LEU A 220 -17.05 25.45 -28.37
CA LEU A 220 -15.76 24.78 -28.15
C LEU A 220 -14.63 25.80 -28.27
N ASP A 221 -13.70 25.78 -27.31
CA ASP A 221 -12.45 26.52 -27.39
C ASP A 221 -11.31 25.51 -27.44
N LEU A 222 -10.50 25.60 -28.48
CA LEU A 222 -9.39 24.71 -28.73
C LEU A 222 -8.09 25.51 -28.73
N TYR A 223 -7.25 25.29 -27.72
CA TYR A 223 -5.94 25.93 -27.63
C TYR A 223 -4.84 24.91 -27.88
N ILE A 224 -4.03 25.12 -28.91
CA ILE A 224 -2.90 24.26 -29.23
C ILE A 224 -1.66 24.84 -28.58
N LEU A 225 -1.04 24.07 -27.70
CA LEU A 225 0.19 24.39 -27.03
C LEU A 225 1.27 23.43 -27.52
N MET A 226 2.23 23.96 -28.26
CA MET A 226 3.22 23.15 -28.99
C MET A 226 4.63 23.48 -28.53
N ASP A 227 5.44 22.43 -28.44
CA ASP A 227 6.88 22.48 -28.23
C ASP A 227 7.59 23.02 -29.47
N PHE A 228 8.48 23.98 -29.26
CA PHE A 228 9.24 24.69 -30.30
C PHE A 228 10.75 24.44 -30.20
N SER A 229 11.16 23.40 -29.46
CA SER A 229 12.52 22.87 -29.52
C SER A 229 12.90 22.49 -30.96
N ASN A 230 14.21 22.35 -31.21
CA ASN A 230 14.71 22.17 -32.58
C ASN A 230 14.28 20.85 -33.23
N SER A 231 13.98 19.84 -32.43
CA SER A 231 13.50 18.55 -32.93
C SER A 231 12.07 18.61 -33.46
N MET A 232 11.25 19.56 -33.02
CA MET A 232 9.87 19.77 -33.48
C MET A 232 9.77 20.51 -34.84
N ALA A 233 10.86 20.61 -35.59
CA ALA A 233 10.94 21.44 -36.80
C ALA A 233 10.07 20.91 -37.95
N ASP A 234 10.08 19.60 -38.17
CA ASP A 234 9.23 18.94 -39.16
C ASP A 234 7.76 18.88 -38.73
N ASP A 235 7.49 18.73 -37.43
CA ASP A 235 6.14 18.86 -36.86
C ASP A 235 5.53 20.23 -37.14
N LEU A 236 6.30 21.31 -36.96
CA LEU A 236 5.85 22.68 -37.24
C LEU A 236 5.50 22.85 -38.73
N ASP A 237 6.32 22.30 -39.62
CA ASP A 237 6.05 22.31 -41.06
C ASP A 237 4.78 21.55 -41.42
N ASN A 238 4.51 20.43 -40.75
CA ASN A 238 3.28 19.67 -40.95
C ASN A 238 2.06 20.41 -40.35
N LEU A 239 2.17 21.00 -39.17
CA LEU A 239 1.10 21.80 -38.58
C LEU A 239 0.73 22.99 -39.48
N LYS A 240 1.73 23.68 -40.04
CA LYS A 240 1.54 24.75 -41.03
C LYS A 240 0.79 24.30 -42.27
N LYS A 241 1.06 23.08 -42.77
CA LYS A 241 0.33 22.48 -43.91
C LYS A 241 -1.09 22.04 -43.55
N MET A 242 -1.36 21.82 -42.26
CA MET A 242 -2.61 21.23 -41.77
C MET A 242 -3.72 22.22 -41.44
N GLY A 243 -3.49 23.54 -41.53
CA GLY A 243 -4.49 24.57 -41.19
C GLY A 243 -5.88 24.35 -41.83
N ASN A 244 -5.94 23.97 -43.11
CA ASN A 244 -7.20 23.66 -43.79
C ASN A 244 -7.90 22.39 -43.24
N LYS A 245 -7.14 21.34 -42.91
CA LYS A 245 -7.68 20.10 -42.31
C LYS A 245 -8.19 20.35 -40.90
N LEU A 246 -7.48 21.18 -40.13
CA LEU A 246 -7.86 21.56 -38.77
C LEU A 246 -9.18 22.33 -38.75
N SER A 247 -9.38 23.26 -39.69
CA SER A 247 -10.66 23.95 -39.90
C SER A 247 -11.82 23.00 -40.17
N GLN A 248 -11.61 22.00 -41.04
CA GLN A 248 -12.62 20.97 -41.33
C GLN A 248 -12.97 20.13 -40.10
N LEU A 249 -11.96 19.73 -39.32
CA LEU A 249 -12.16 19.01 -38.06
C LEU A 249 -12.98 19.85 -37.08
N ILE A 250 -12.58 21.10 -36.86
CA ILE A 250 -13.25 21.99 -35.91
C ILE A 250 -14.71 22.24 -36.31
N GLY A 251 -14.99 22.47 -37.60
CA GLY A 251 -16.36 22.61 -38.12
C GLY A 251 -17.20 21.34 -38.03
N LYS A 252 -16.58 20.15 -38.06
CA LYS A 252 -17.25 18.87 -37.78
C LYS A 252 -17.66 18.80 -36.30
N LEU A 253 -16.76 19.20 -35.41
CA LEU A 253 -16.90 19.07 -33.95
C LEU A 253 -17.88 20.06 -33.33
N SER A 254 -17.86 21.32 -33.76
CA SER A 254 -18.72 22.38 -33.23
C SER A 254 -19.13 23.38 -34.32
N ASN A 255 -20.31 23.98 -34.14
CA ASN A 255 -20.77 25.09 -34.96
C ASN A 255 -20.32 26.46 -34.42
N ASP A 256 -19.74 26.50 -33.21
CA ASP A 256 -19.31 27.70 -32.51
C ASP A 256 -17.95 27.45 -31.85
N ALA A 257 -16.91 27.42 -32.67
CA ALA A 257 -15.57 27.09 -32.24
C ALA A 257 -14.61 28.29 -32.32
N THR A 258 -13.68 28.36 -31.37
CA THR A 258 -12.51 29.23 -31.44
C THR A 258 -11.24 28.38 -31.37
N ILE A 259 -10.19 28.86 -32.03
CA ILE A 259 -8.88 28.23 -32.04
C ILE A 259 -7.81 29.24 -31.62
N GLY A 260 -6.85 28.80 -30.81
CA GLY A 260 -5.71 29.59 -30.35
C GLY A 260 -4.43 28.77 -30.39
N PHE A 261 -3.29 29.46 -30.26
CA PHE A 261 -1.96 28.87 -30.38
C PHE A 261 -0.97 29.50 -29.40
N GLY A 262 -0.24 28.64 -28.68
CA GLY A 262 0.90 29.01 -27.88
C GLY A 262 2.10 28.13 -28.21
N LYS A 263 3.29 28.69 -28.00
CA LYS A 263 4.56 27.99 -28.15
C LYS A 263 5.34 27.98 -26.85
N PHE A 264 6.08 26.91 -26.58
CA PHE A 264 6.97 26.81 -25.42
C PHE A 264 8.27 26.10 -25.79
N VAL A 265 9.32 26.38 -25.02
CA VAL A 265 10.59 25.62 -25.01
C VAL A 265 10.96 25.40 -23.54
N ASP A 266 11.82 26.26 -22.97
CA ASP A 266 12.20 26.18 -21.57
C ASP A 266 12.72 27.52 -21.00
N LYS A 267 12.94 27.57 -19.68
CA LYS A 267 13.44 28.74 -18.96
C LYS A 267 14.77 29.22 -19.54
N VAL A 268 14.89 30.53 -19.76
CA VAL A 268 16.08 31.15 -20.38
C VAL A 268 17.16 31.39 -19.33
N ILE A 269 17.68 30.31 -18.77
CA ILE A 269 18.71 30.31 -17.73
C ILE A 269 19.59 29.05 -17.83
N GLU A 270 20.79 29.07 -17.25
CA GLU A 270 21.63 27.88 -17.14
C GLU A 270 21.06 26.91 -16.08
N PRO A 271 21.06 25.58 -16.29
CA PRO A 271 21.62 24.85 -17.43
C PRO A 271 20.63 24.57 -18.57
N GLN A 272 19.38 25.02 -18.46
CA GLN A 272 18.34 24.77 -19.48
C GLN A 272 18.68 25.40 -20.84
N THR A 273 19.30 26.57 -20.84
CA THR A 273 19.64 27.34 -22.04
C THR A 273 21.12 27.64 -22.14
N ASP A 274 21.66 27.57 -23.36
CA ASP A 274 23.03 28.01 -23.66
C ASP A 274 23.14 29.54 -23.66
N MET A 275 23.73 30.07 -22.58
CA MET A 275 23.82 31.51 -22.32
C MET A 275 24.88 32.25 -23.16
N ARG A 276 25.55 31.59 -24.12
CA ARG A 276 26.50 32.28 -25.00
C ARG A 276 25.76 33.31 -25.89
N PRO A 277 26.26 34.55 -26.06
CA PRO A 277 25.56 35.59 -26.81
C PRO A 277 25.17 35.23 -28.25
N SER A 278 25.97 34.39 -28.92
CA SER A 278 25.65 33.88 -30.25
C SER A 278 24.44 32.94 -30.23
N LYS A 279 24.33 32.10 -29.20
CA LYS A 279 23.25 31.11 -29.02
C LYS A 279 21.98 31.73 -28.47
N LEU A 280 22.08 32.71 -27.57
CA LEU A 280 20.93 33.51 -27.13
C LEU A 280 20.29 34.32 -28.26
N LYS A 281 21.08 34.73 -29.26
CA LYS A 281 20.54 35.43 -30.44
C LYS A 281 19.88 34.46 -31.42
N THR A 282 20.51 33.32 -31.66
CA THR A 282 20.10 32.35 -32.67
C THR A 282 20.67 30.98 -32.29
N PRO A 283 19.93 30.13 -31.56
CA PRO A 283 20.44 28.84 -31.08
C PRO A 283 20.80 27.90 -32.23
N TRP A 284 20.01 27.93 -33.30
CA TRP A 284 20.16 27.17 -34.56
C TRP A 284 20.05 28.08 -35.79
N PRO A 285 20.62 27.73 -36.96
CA PRO A 285 20.40 28.52 -38.17
C PRO A 285 18.91 28.69 -38.48
N ASN A 286 18.45 29.93 -38.70
CA ASN A 286 17.03 30.27 -38.93
C ASN A 286 16.08 29.91 -37.75
N SER A 287 16.52 30.18 -36.51
CA SER A 287 15.71 29.99 -35.30
C SER A 287 15.49 31.28 -34.53
N ASP A 288 14.41 31.30 -33.74
CA ASP A 288 14.11 32.36 -32.79
C ASP A 288 15.00 32.26 -31.54
N PRO A 289 15.29 33.38 -30.85
CA PRO A 289 15.92 33.38 -29.52
C PRO A 289 15.20 32.45 -28.54
N PRO A 290 15.90 31.82 -27.57
CA PRO A 290 15.26 30.97 -26.55
C PRO A 290 14.20 31.73 -25.73
N PHE A 291 13.14 31.01 -25.35
CA PHE A 291 12.04 31.52 -24.53
C PHE A 291 11.36 30.37 -23.77
N SER A 292 10.73 30.67 -22.64
CA SER A 292 9.93 29.68 -21.89
C SER A 292 8.55 29.46 -22.51
N PHE A 293 7.67 30.46 -22.45
CA PHE A 293 6.31 30.38 -23.01
C PHE A 293 5.91 31.69 -23.69
N GLN A 294 5.19 31.57 -24.81
CA GLN A 294 4.55 32.67 -25.50
C GLN A 294 3.17 32.29 -26.04
N ASN A 295 2.14 33.08 -25.70
CA ASN A 295 0.84 33.06 -26.34
C ASN A 295 0.90 33.89 -27.64
N VAL A 296 0.84 33.20 -28.78
CA VAL A 296 1.00 33.83 -30.10
C VAL A 296 -0.37 34.23 -30.66
N ILE A 297 -1.33 33.30 -30.64
CA ILE A 297 -2.65 33.48 -31.23
C ILE A 297 -3.69 33.33 -30.13
N LYS A 298 -4.30 34.45 -29.75
CA LYS A 298 -5.49 34.45 -28.89
C LYS A 298 -6.62 33.67 -29.56
N LEU A 299 -7.43 32.98 -28.76
CA LEU A 299 -8.62 32.26 -29.24
C LEU A 299 -9.47 33.14 -30.18
N THR A 300 -9.52 32.76 -31.45
CA THR A 300 -10.22 33.46 -32.54
C THR A 300 -11.10 32.48 -33.32
N ASN A 301 -12.17 32.99 -33.94
CA ASN A 301 -12.98 32.21 -34.88
C ASN A 301 -12.51 32.39 -36.33
N ASP A 302 -11.51 33.26 -36.59
CA ASP A 302 -10.92 33.46 -37.90
C ASP A 302 -9.77 32.48 -38.15
N VAL A 303 -10.06 31.40 -38.86
CA VAL A 303 -9.08 30.38 -39.28
C VAL A 303 -8.03 30.96 -40.23
N GLY A 304 -8.38 31.98 -41.02
CA GLY A 304 -7.45 32.63 -41.93
C GLY A 304 -6.40 33.44 -41.18
N GLU A 305 -6.82 34.15 -40.13
CA GLU A 305 -5.92 34.79 -39.17
C GLU A 305 -5.01 33.76 -38.49
N PHE A 306 -5.60 32.68 -37.94
CA PHE A 306 -4.83 31.61 -37.30
C PHE A 306 -3.73 31.07 -38.21
N THR A 307 -4.10 30.73 -39.46
CA THR A 307 -3.15 30.17 -40.44
C THR A 307 -2.07 31.18 -40.78
N ARG A 308 -2.42 32.45 -41.00
CA ARG A 308 -1.45 33.50 -41.37
C ARG A 308 -0.43 33.77 -40.27
N GLU A 309 -0.85 33.79 -39.01
CA GLU A 309 0.07 34.00 -37.89
C GLU A 309 0.95 32.77 -37.67
N LEU A 310 0.38 31.55 -37.72
CA LEU A 310 1.15 30.30 -37.59
C LEU A 310 2.25 30.15 -38.66
N GLN A 311 2.03 30.64 -39.89
CA GLN A 311 3.06 30.60 -40.94
C GLN A 311 4.34 31.39 -40.60
N LYS A 312 4.24 32.40 -39.72
CA LYS A 312 5.37 33.27 -39.35
C LYS A 312 6.30 32.64 -38.30
N GLU A 313 5.81 31.64 -37.59
CA GLU A 313 6.51 31.05 -36.46
C GLU A 313 7.72 30.22 -36.90
N MET A 314 8.80 30.26 -36.12
CA MET A 314 10.03 29.48 -36.34
C MET A 314 10.41 28.74 -35.06
N ILE A 315 11.12 27.61 -35.20
CA ILE A 315 11.66 26.86 -34.06
C ILE A 315 12.68 27.68 -33.28
N SER A 316 12.95 27.25 -32.05
CA SER A 316 13.98 27.77 -31.16
C SER A 316 14.80 26.60 -30.59
N GLY A 317 15.37 26.74 -29.40
CA GLY A 317 16.10 25.64 -28.76
C GLY A 317 16.56 25.93 -27.35
N ASN A 318 16.59 24.85 -26.58
CA ASN A 318 17.18 24.66 -25.25
C ASN A 318 18.44 23.77 -25.36
N LEU A 319 19.04 23.43 -24.23
CA LEU A 319 20.27 22.66 -24.11
C LEU A 319 20.04 21.26 -23.55
N ASP A 320 19.17 21.13 -22.56
CA ASP A 320 18.76 19.85 -21.97
C ASP A 320 17.58 19.22 -22.72
N ALA A 321 17.16 18.03 -22.27
CA ALA A 321 16.11 17.27 -22.93
C ALA A 321 14.70 17.58 -22.39
N PRO A 322 14.44 17.61 -21.06
CA PRO A 322 13.12 17.96 -20.57
C PRO A 322 12.78 19.42 -20.88
N GLU A 323 11.51 19.70 -21.11
CA GLU A 323 11.04 21.03 -21.53
C GLU A 323 10.20 21.70 -20.44
N GLY A 324 10.07 23.02 -20.53
CA GLY A 324 9.29 23.88 -19.62
C GLY A 324 7.78 23.90 -19.89
N GLY A 325 7.22 22.85 -20.49
CA GLY A 325 5.82 22.83 -20.93
C GLY A 325 4.78 23.01 -19.80
N PHE A 326 5.14 22.70 -18.57
CA PHE A 326 4.27 22.89 -17.40
C PHE A 326 4.03 24.36 -17.05
N ASP A 327 5.04 25.24 -17.23
CA ASP A 327 4.84 26.70 -17.12
C ASP A 327 3.81 27.17 -18.15
N ALA A 328 3.92 26.65 -19.37
CA ALA A 328 3.04 27.00 -20.46
C ALA A 328 1.59 26.54 -20.24
N ILE A 329 1.38 25.31 -19.74
CA ILE A 329 0.04 24.81 -19.36
C ILE A 329 -0.56 25.69 -18.27
N LEU A 330 0.22 26.01 -17.23
CA LEU A 330 -0.25 26.85 -16.13
C LEU A 330 -0.66 28.24 -16.63
N GLN A 331 0.23 28.93 -17.35
CA GLN A 331 -0.04 30.27 -17.87
C GLN A 331 -1.23 30.27 -18.84
N ALA A 332 -1.35 29.25 -19.70
CA ALA A 332 -2.53 29.09 -20.56
C ALA A 332 -3.83 28.90 -19.77
N ALA A 333 -3.77 28.31 -18.57
CA ALA A 333 -4.95 28.12 -17.73
C ALA A 333 -5.34 29.38 -16.94
N VAL A 334 -4.38 30.04 -16.27
CA VAL A 334 -4.66 31.18 -15.37
C VAL A 334 -4.85 32.50 -16.12
N CYS A 335 -4.26 32.65 -17.31
CA CYS A 335 -4.34 33.88 -18.10
C CYS A 335 -5.60 33.95 -18.99
N GLY A 336 -6.78 33.62 -18.45
CA GLY A 336 -8.01 33.45 -19.22
C GLY A 336 -8.38 34.61 -20.15
N ASN A 337 -8.14 35.86 -19.75
CA ASN A 337 -8.42 37.04 -20.60
C ASN A 337 -7.41 37.22 -21.75
N ARG A 338 -6.14 36.83 -21.54
CA ARG A 338 -5.07 36.92 -22.56
C ARG A 338 -5.22 35.81 -23.59
N ILE A 339 -5.50 34.60 -23.13
CA ILE A 339 -5.76 33.42 -23.98
C ILE A 339 -7.13 33.51 -24.67
N GLY A 340 -8.14 34.00 -23.96
CA GLY A 340 -9.49 34.25 -24.49
C GLY A 340 -10.53 33.16 -24.20
N TRP A 341 -10.36 32.37 -23.13
CA TRP A 341 -11.32 31.31 -22.76
C TRP A 341 -12.73 31.86 -22.53
N ARG A 342 -13.75 31.26 -23.16
CA ARG A 342 -15.14 31.69 -23.05
C ARG A 342 -15.86 30.93 -21.94
N SER A 343 -16.44 31.63 -20.97
CA SER A 343 -17.12 31.00 -19.81
C SER A 343 -18.27 30.01 -20.12
N HIS A 344 -18.74 29.89 -21.36
CA HIS A 344 -19.85 29.04 -21.80
C HIS A 344 -19.45 28.03 -22.90
N SER A 345 -18.16 27.78 -23.11
CA SER A 345 -17.62 26.76 -24.02
C SER A 345 -16.99 25.60 -23.24
N ALA A 346 -16.74 24.50 -23.94
CA ALA A 346 -15.81 23.47 -23.49
C ALA A 346 -14.38 23.93 -23.81
N HIS A 347 -13.48 23.90 -22.83
CA HIS A 347 -12.09 24.31 -23.03
C HIS A 347 -11.19 23.07 -23.20
N LEU A 348 -10.54 22.96 -24.34
CA LEU A 348 -9.58 21.89 -24.60
C LEU A 348 -8.21 22.47 -24.88
N LEU A 349 -7.20 21.89 -24.23
CA LEU A 349 -5.81 22.26 -24.40
C LEU A 349 -5.07 21.07 -25.02
N VAL A 350 -4.65 21.20 -26.27
CA VAL A 350 -3.83 20.18 -26.94
C VAL A 350 -2.39 20.49 -26.64
N PHE A 351 -1.73 19.61 -25.90
CA PHE A 351 -0.32 19.72 -25.55
C PHE A 351 0.49 18.79 -26.44
N SER A 352 1.36 19.35 -27.29
CA SER A 352 2.14 18.62 -28.29
C SER A 352 3.64 18.73 -28.02
N THR A 353 4.31 17.61 -27.81
CA THR A 353 5.77 17.54 -27.59
C THR A 353 6.29 16.13 -27.88
N GLU A 354 7.58 16.03 -28.16
CA GLU A 354 8.28 14.75 -28.23
C GLU A 354 9.08 14.40 -26.96
N SER A 355 9.22 15.34 -26.02
CA SER A 355 10.12 15.22 -24.88
C SER A 355 9.42 15.10 -23.52
N ALA A 356 10.22 14.85 -22.48
CA ALA A 356 9.81 14.89 -21.09
C ALA A 356 9.56 16.34 -20.62
N PHE A 357 9.07 16.51 -19.40
CA PHE A 357 8.73 17.81 -18.82
C PHE A 357 9.50 18.06 -17.52
N HIS A 358 9.84 19.32 -17.28
CA HIS A 358 10.25 19.81 -15.97
C HIS A 358 9.06 20.02 -15.04
N TYR A 359 9.26 19.80 -13.75
CA TYR A 359 8.25 20.00 -12.70
C TYR A 359 8.86 20.63 -11.44
N GLU A 360 8.01 20.99 -10.48
CA GLU A 360 8.43 21.64 -9.21
C GLU A 360 9.69 20.99 -8.61
N ALA A 361 10.61 21.86 -8.16
CA ALA A 361 11.97 21.62 -7.67
C ALA A 361 13.07 21.46 -8.75
N ASP A 362 12.73 21.30 -10.03
CA ASP A 362 13.77 21.24 -11.08
C ASP A 362 14.48 22.59 -11.29
N GLY A 363 13.77 23.72 -11.13
CA GLY A 363 14.38 25.06 -11.16
C GLY A 363 15.18 25.38 -9.90
N ALA A 364 14.92 24.67 -8.79
CA ALA A 364 15.67 24.81 -7.54
C ALA A 364 17.03 24.08 -7.56
N ASN A 365 17.33 23.34 -8.63
CA ASN A 365 18.63 22.72 -8.82
C ASN A 365 19.76 23.76 -8.75
N VAL A 366 20.94 23.33 -8.27
CA VAL A 366 22.09 24.16 -7.89
C VAL A 366 22.58 25.10 -9.01
N LEU A 367 22.25 24.79 -10.27
CA LEU A 367 22.69 25.53 -11.45
C LEU A 367 21.72 26.67 -11.86
N SER A 368 20.40 26.46 -11.79
CA SER A 368 19.41 27.51 -12.15
C SER A 368 19.09 28.45 -10.99
N GLY A 369 19.15 27.98 -9.74
CA GLY A 369 19.01 28.83 -8.55
C GLY A 369 17.62 29.47 -8.37
N ILE A 370 16.57 28.94 -9.01
CA ILE A 370 15.21 29.45 -8.91
C ILE A 370 14.53 28.81 -7.69
N LEU A 371 14.61 29.49 -6.56
CA LEU A 371 14.07 29.03 -5.28
C LEU A 371 12.58 29.35 -5.03
N PRO A 372 12.03 30.49 -5.50
CA PRO A 372 10.62 30.79 -5.27
C PRO A 372 9.73 29.79 -6.01
N ARG A 373 8.80 29.18 -5.28
CA ARG A 373 7.73 28.37 -5.89
C ARG A 373 6.86 29.24 -6.81
N ASN A 374 6.26 28.59 -7.79
CA ASN A 374 5.27 29.21 -8.65
C ASN A 374 4.11 29.78 -7.82
N ASP A 375 3.71 31.03 -8.10
CA ASP A 375 2.63 31.71 -7.37
C ASP A 375 1.23 31.43 -7.92
N GLU A 376 1.15 30.63 -8.99
CA GLU A 376 -0.08 30.21 -9.68
C GLU A 376 -0.89 31.37 -10.27
N ARG A 377 -0.24 32.50 -10.58
CA ARG A 377 -0.87 33.68 -11.17
C ARG A 377 -0.47 33.87 -12.63
N CYS A 378 -1.24 34.75 -13.30
CA CYS A 378 -0.97 35.13 -14.67
C CYS A 378 0.15 36.18 -14.77
N HIS A 379 1.19 35.86 -15.52
CA HIS A 379 2.36 36.72 -15.76
C HIS A 379 2.72 36.81 -17.24
N LEU A 380 1.71 37.09 -18.07
CA LEU A 380 1.92 37.39 -19.49
C LEU A 380 1.92 38.90 -19.73
N ASP A 381 2.96 39.37 -20.43
CA ASP A 381 3.04 40.74 -20.92
C ASP A 381 1.98 41.03 -22.02
N PRO A 382 1.83 42.28 -22.48
CA PRO A 382 0.92 42.61 -23.57
C PRO A 382 1.18 41.86 -24.88
N GLU A 383 2.42 41.46 -25.12
CA GLU A 383 2.89 40.69 -26.28
C GLU A 383 2.70 39.17 -26.13
N GLY A 384 2.22 38.73 -24.96
CA GLY A 384 1.90 37.34 -24.66
C GLY A 384 3.06 36.49 -24.17
N LYS A 385 4.22 37.08 -23.84
CA LYS A 385 5.40 36.37 -23.32
C LYS A 385 5.32 36.23 -21.80
N TYR A 386 5.74 35.06 -21.30
CA TYR A 386 5.88 34.80 -19.86
C TYR A 386 7.08 35.55 -19.28
N THR A 387 6.86 36.34 -18.21
CA THR A 387 7.85 37.27 -17.66
C THR A 387 8.56 36.76 -16.40
N GLU A 388 8.02 35.74 -15.74
CA GLU A 388 8.53 35.22 -14.46
C GLU A 388 9.24 33.85 -14.62
N ASP A 389 9.69 33.54 -15.84
CA ASP A 389 10.34 32.25 -16.15
C ASP A 389 11.63 32.02 -15.37
N ILE A 390 12.40 33.07 -15.12
CA ILE A 390 13.66 33.03 -14.35
C ILE A 390 13.52 33.33 -12.85
N SER A 391 12.33 33.70 -12.39
CA SER A 391 12.08 34.10 -10.99
C SER A 391 11.26 33.07 -10.22
N GLN A 392 10.45 32.27 -10.91
CA GLN A 392 9.58 31.26 -10.32
C GLN A 392 9.87 29.87 -10.88
N ASP A 393 9.86 28.87 -10.00
CA ASP A 393 10.03 27.47 -10.35
C ASP A 393 8.85 26.94 -11.20
N TYR A 394 9.04 25.79 -11.82
CA TYR A 394 7.98 25.09 -12.55
C TYR A 394 6.82 24.70 -11.61
N PRO A 395 5.58 24.61 -12.10
CA PRO A 395 4.46 24.20 -11.27
C PRO A 395 4.48 22.70 -10.95
N SER A 396 3.85 22.35 -9.83
CA SER A 396 3.67 20.96 -9.42
C SER A 396 2.52 20.29 -10.20
N ILE A 397 2.55 18.96 -10.33
CA ILE A 397 1.43 18.20 -10.93
C ILE A 397 0.11 18.47 -10.18
N PRO A 398 0.05 18.43 -8.82
CA PRO A 398 -1.18 18.80 -8.10
C PRO A 398 -1.68 20.21 -8.39
N THR A 399 -0.78 21.18 -8.57
CA THR A 399 -1.13 22.55 -8.99
C THR A 399 -1.83 22.51 -10.36
N LEU A 400 -1.27 21.82 -11.35
CA LEU A 400 -1.89 21.71 -12.68
C LEU A 400 -3.26 21.02 -12.63
N VAL A 401 -3.40 19.92 -11.90
CA VAL A 401 -4.67 19.20 -11.73
C VAL A 401 -5.75 20.13 -11.16
N ARG A 402 -5.40 20.91 -10.13
CA ARG A 402 -6.34 21.86 -9.51
C ARG A 402 -6.67 23.01 -10.45
N VAL A 403 -5.66 23.70 -11.00
CA VAL A 403 -5.86 24.90 -11.82
C VAL A 403 -6.61 24.59 -13.12
N LEU A 404 -6.29 23.48 -13.78
CA LEU A 404 -7.04 23.04 -14.97
C LEU A 404 -8.49 22.67 -14.61
N GLY A 405 -8.71 22.01 -13.46
CA GLY A 405 -10.05 21.72 -12.95
C GLY A 405 -10.89 22.96 -12.63
N GLU A 406 -10.30 23.94 -11.94
CA GLU A 406 -10.93 25.23 -11.59
C GLU A 406 -11.33 26.03 -12.85
N ASN A 407 -10.49 25.97 -13.90
CA ASN A 407 -10.72 26.67 -15.17
C ASN A 407 -11.48 25.84 -16.22
N ASN A 408 -11.92 24.63 -15.88
CA ASN A 408 -12.63 23.67 -16.76
C ASN A 408 -11.86 23.33 -18.05
N ILE A 409 -10.53 23.26 -17.97
CA ILE A 409 -9.66 22.97 -19.11
C ILE A 409 -9.29 21.49 -19.11
N ILE A 410 -9.46 20.85 -20.26
CA ILE A 410 -9.21 19.42 -20.43
C ILE A 410 -7.96 19.27 -21.29
N PRO A 411 -6.86 18.72 -20.75
CA PRO A 411 -5.66 18.51 -21.52
C PRO A 411 -5.80 17.27 -22.43
N ILE A 412 -5.29 17.39 -23.65
CA ILE A 412 -5.07 16.31 -24.61
C ILE A 412 -3.57 16.25 -24.83
N PHE A 413 -2.91 15.20 -24.36
CA PHE A 413 -1.47 15.03 -24.53
C PHE A 413 -1.20 14.29 -25.85
N ALA A 414 -0.74 15.02 -26.87
CA ALA A 414 -0.30 14.48 -28.14
C ALA A 414 1.22 14.33 -28.10
N VAL A 415 1.70 13.10 -27.87
CA VAL A 415 3.11 12.85 -27.54
C VAL A 415 3.70 11.71 -28.34
N THR A 416 4.95 11.85 -28.76
CA THR A 416 5.66 10.82 -29.53
C THR A 416 5.98 9.60 -28.65
N ASN A 417 6.34 8.49 -29.29
CA ASN A 417 6.55 7.20 -28.62
C ASN A 417 7.64 7.25 -27.53
N HIS A 418 8.66 8.08 -27.70
CA HIS A 418 9.78 8.20 -26.77
C HIS A 418 9.36 8.63 -25.36
N SER A 419 8.40 9.55 -25.28
CA SER A 419 7.97 10.16 -24.02
C SER A 419 6.56 9.73 -23.60
N TYR A 420 5.86 8.95 -24.44
CA TYR A 420 4.47 8.53 -24.24
C TYR A 420 4.18 7.97 -22.84
N THR A 421 5.07 7.12 -22.31
CA THR A 421 4.85 6.46 -21.01
C THR A 421 4.82 7.43 -19.83
N TYR A 422 5.51 8.58 -19.90
CA TYR A 422 5.47 9.62 -18.87
C TYR A 422 4.10 10.29 -18.84
N TYR A 423 3.58 10.65 -20.01
CA TYR A 423 2.28 11.31 -20.13
C TYR A 423 1.10 10.35 -19.90
N GLN A 424 1.27 9.06 -20.21
CA GLN A 424 0.30 8.03 -19.85
C GLN A 424 0.08 7.99 -18.33
N LYS A 425 1.16 7.97 -17.55
CA LYS A 425 1.08 8.04 -16.07
C LYS A 425 0.57 9.40 -15.59
N LEU A 426 0.96 10.49 -16.24
CA LEU A 426 0.48 11.82 -15.91
C LEU A 426 -1.04 11.93 -16.10
N SER A 427 -1.58 11.33 -17.16
CA SER A 427 -3.01 11.38 -17.50
C SER A 427 -3.90 10.73 -16.45
N GLU A 428 -3.39 9.78 -15.65
CA GLU A 428 -4.14 9.14 -14.56
C GLU A 428 -4.58 10.13 -13.47
N TYR A 429 -3.85 11.23 -13.30
CA TYR A 429 -4.21 12.31 -12.36
C TYR A 429 -5.33 13.22 -12.89
N PHE A 430 -5.62 13.16 -14.19
CA PHE A 430 -6.63 13.98 -14.85
C PHE A 430 -7.82 13.09 -15.27
N PRO A 431 -8.98 13.16 -14.58
CA PRO A 431 -10.07 12.19 -14.73
C PRO A 431 -10.58 11.99 -16.17
N ILE A 432 -10.44 13.00 -17.03
CA ILE A 432 -10.96 13.00 -18.40
C ILE A 432 -9.92 13.39 -19.45
N ALA A 433 -8.64 13.46 -19.09
CA ALA A 433 -7.60 13.71 -20.08
C ALA A 433 -7.46 12.53 -21.04
N GLU A 434 -6.95 12.81 -22.23
CA GLU A 434 -6.61 11.80 -23.23
C GLU A 434 -5.14 11.91 -23.60
N VAL A 435 -4.52 10.76 -23.88
CA VAL A 435 -3.17 10.68 -24.40
C VAL A 435 -3.24 10.03 -25.78
N GLY A 436 -2.67 10.71 -26.76
CA GLY A 436 -2.59 10.23 -28.13
C GLY A 436 -1.14 10.05 -28.57
N LEU A 437 -0.87 8.92 -29.21
CA LEU A 437 0.44 8.65 -29.80
C LEU A 437 0.61 9.47 -31.08
N LEU A 438 1.53 10.43 -31.04
CA LEU A 438 1.93 11.25 -32.16
C LEU A 438 2.98 10.51 -32.99
N GLN A 439 2.86 10.56 -34.32
CA GLN A 439 3.95 10.14 -35.20
C GLN A 439 5.11 11.13 -35.08
N GLU A 440 6.33 10.68 -35.41
CA GLU A 440 7.54 11.51 -35.29
C GLU A 440 7.45 12.82 -36.07
N ASP A 441 6.64 12.87 -37.14
CA ASP A 441 6.44 14.07 -37.95
C ASP A 441 5.12 14.82 -37.64
N SER A 442 4.38 14.43 -36.60
CA SER A 442 3.03 14.95 -36.30
C SER A 442 1.98 14.82 -37.41
N SER A 443 2.19 14.01 -38.46
CA SER A 443 1.25 13.95 -39.59
C SER A 443 -0.14 13.41 -39.21
N ASN A 444 -0.26 12.70 -38.07
CA ASN A 444 -1.49 12.17 -37.52
C ASN A 444 -2.16 13.06 -36.44
N ILE A 445 -1.67 14.27 -36.14
CA ILE A 445 -2.19 15.12 -35.05
C ILE A 445 -3.71 15.39 -35.15
N VAL A 446 -4.24 15.58 -36.36
CA VAL A 446 -5.69 15.79 -36.59
C VAL A 446 -6.51 14.54 -36.22
N GLN A 447 -6.00 13.34 -36.49
CA GLN A 447 -6.67 12.09 -36.14
C GLN A 447 -6.61 11.84 -34.63
N VAL A 448 -5.46 12.13 -34.01
CA VAL A 448 -5.29 12.08 -32.55
C VAL A 448 -6.30 12.99 -31.87
N MET A 449 -6.40 14.23 -32.33
CA MET A 449 -7.39 15.17 -31.82
C MET A 449 -8.80 14.63 -31.99
N GLU A 450 -9.21 14.23 -33.20
CA GLU A 450 -10.55 13.69 -33.47
C GLU A 450 -10.93 12.54 -32.51
N THR A 451 -10.01 11.59 -32.32
CA THR A 451 -10.22 10.44 -31.42
C THR A 451 -10.34 10.89 -29.96
N ALA A 452 -9.45 11.79 -29.51
CA ALA A 452 -9.49 12.34 -28.16
C ALA A 452 -10.79 13.12 -27.89
N PHE A 453 -11.25 13.90 -28.87
CA PHE A 453 -12.52 14.63 -28.81
C PHE A 453 -13.72 13.70 -28.62
N GLU A 454 -13.82 12.63 -29.43
CA GLU A 454 -14.92 11.68 -29.32
C GLU A 454 -14.92 10.97 -27.96
N SER A 455 -13.74 10.61 -27.46
CA SER A 455 -13.57 10.00 -26.13
C SER A 455 -13.97 10.97 -25.01
N ILE A 456 -13.43 12.19 -24.97
CA ILE A 456 -13.71 13.21 -23.95
C ILE A 456 -15.20 13.49 -23.86
N ARG A 457 -15.89 13.57 -25.01
CA ARG A 457 -17.32 13.86 -25.05
C ARG A 457 -18.19 12.72 -24.53
N SER A 458 -17.69 11.48 -24.53
CA SER A 458 -18.39 10.32 -23.97
C SER A 458 -18.23 10.22 -22.44
N LYS A 459 -17.17 10.85 -21.89
CA LYS A 459 -16.83 10.86 -20.47
C LYS A 459 -17.37 12.11 -19.79
N THR A 460 -17.72 12.00 -18.52
CA THR A 460 -18.16 13.11 -17.70
C THR A 460 -17.66 12.88 -16.28
N SER A 461 -16.71 13.68 -15.80
CA SER A 461 -16.29 13.67 -14.40
C SER A 461 -17.08 14.73 -13.64
N ILE A 462 -17.68 14.34 -12.51
CA ILE A 462 -18.40 15.25 -11.61
C ILE A 462 -17.51 15.59 -10.42
N GLN A 463 -17.42 16.88 -10.11
CA GLN A 463 -16.66 17.39 -8.97
C GLN A 463 -17.52 18.28 -8.06
N ALA A 464 -17.12 18.36 -6.80
CA ALA A 464 -17.73 19.20 -5.77
C ALA A 464 -16.71 20.24 -5.29
N GLU A 465 -16.96 21.50 -5.65
CA GLU A 465 -16.14 22.67 -5.32
C GLU A 465 -16.67 23.40 -4.08
N ASP A 466 -15.83 24.26 -3.49
CA ASP A 466 -16.15 25.11 -2.34
C ASP A 466 -16.77 24.34 -1.16
N LYS A 467 -16.34 23.09 -0.99
CA LYS A 467 -16.90 22.17 0.00
C LYS A 467 -16.39 22.52 1.40
N PRO A 468 -17.27 22.85 2.37
CA PRO A 468 -16.85 23.07 3.75
C PRO A 468 -16.22 21.80 4.34
N LYS A 469 -15.22 21.96 5.22
CA LYS A 469 -14.44 20.83 5.79
C LYS A 469 -15.31 19.79 6.48
N ALA A 470 -16.44 20.19 7.05
CA ALA A 470 -17.33 19.28 7.74
C ALA A 470 -18.06 18.28 6.83
N PHE A 471 -17.97 18.41 5.51
CA PHE A 471 -18.71 17.59 4.55
C PHE A 471 -17.82 16.72 3.66
N LYS A 472 -18.31 15.51 3.39
CA LYS A 472 -17.76 14.59 2.39
C LYS A 472 -18.82 14.30 1.33
N ALA A 473 -18.48 14.60 0.08
CA ALA A 473 -19.32 14.29 -1.08
C ALA A 473 -18.83 13.00 -1.74
N GLN A 474 -19.76 12.13 -2.08
CA GLN A 474 -19.53 10.89 -2.82
C GLN A 474 -20.53 10.84 -3.97
N PHE A 475 -20.07 10.38 -5.14
CA PHE A 475 -20.91 10.23 -6.32
C PHE A 475 -21.24 8.75 -6.52
N LEU A 476 -22.52 8.49 -6.76
CA LEU A 476 -23.09 7.16 -6.86
C LEU A 476 -23.77 7.02 -8.22
N SER A 477 -23.74 5.80 -8.77
CA SER A 477 -24.55 5.44 -9.93
C SER A 477 -26.03 5.45 -9.57
N THR A 478 -26.91 5.35 -10.58
CA THR A 478 -28.36 5.18 -10.34
C THR A 478 -28.68 3.89 -9.57
N LYS A 479 -27.77 2.91 -9.56
CA LYS A 479 -27.83 1.67 -8.79
C LYS A 479 -27.20 1.77 -7.40
N GLU A 480 -26.80 2.97 -6.97
CA GLU A 480 -26.18 3.26 -5.67
C GLU A 480 -24.77 2.66 -5.47
N GLU A 481 -24.10 2.30 -6.56
CA GLU A 481 -22.70 1.88 -6.54
C GLU A 481 -21.80 3.12 -6.46
N LEU A 482 -20.75 3.08 -5.64
CA LEU A 482 -19.77 4.16 -5.55
C LEU A 482 -19.02 4.29 -6.88
N VAL A 483 -19.00 5.49 -7.44
CA VAL A 483 -18.29 5.78 -8.68
C VAL A 483 -16.98 6.46 -8.35
N GLU A 484 -15.88 5.79 -8.68
CA GLU A 484 -14.52 6.30 -8.45
C GLU A 484 -14.29 7.58 -9.25
N TYR A 485 -13.70 8.60 -8.60
CA TYR A 485 -13.43 9.92 -9.17
C TYR A 485 -14.64 10.65 -9.80
N GLY A 486 -15.87 10.20 -9.51
CA GLY A 486 -17.08 10.74 -10.13
C GLY A 486 -17.11 10.59 -11.65
N LEU A 487 -16.45 9.58 -12.22
CA LEU A 487 -16.38 9.34 -13.66
C LEU A 487 -17.62 8.59 -14.17
N PHE A 488 -18.38 9.25 -15.04
CA PHE A 488 -19.55 8.68 -15.70
C PHE A 488 -19.37 8.66 -17.21
N ASN A 489 -19.97 7.65 -17.86
CA ASN A 489 -20.05 7.58 -19.31
C ASN A 489 -21.46 8.00 -19.76
N PHE A 490 -21.61 9.29 -20.06
CA PHE A 490 -22.88 9.87 -20.51
C PHE A 490 -22.75 10.28 -21.99
N PRO A 491 -23.48 9.62 -22.91
CA PRO A 491 -23.38 9.96 -24.31
C PRO A 491 -23.94 11.37 -24.59
N PRO A 492 -23.30 12.17 -25.45
CA PRO A 492 -23.81 13.48 -25.86
C PRO A 492 -25.24 13.39 -26.41
N GLY A 493 -26.08 14.38 -26.07
CA GLY A 493 -27.50 14.42 -26.45
C GLY A 493 -28.44 13.61 -25.55
N ALA A 494 -27.90 12.77 -24.65
CA ALA A 494 -28.67 12.10 -23.60
C ALA A 494 -28.59 12.86 -22.26
N ILE A 495 -29.56 12.59 -21.38
CA ILE A 495 -29.53 13.08 -20.00
C ILE A 495 -28.82 12.01 -19.17
N GLY A 496 -27.71 12.38 -18.55
CA GLY A 496 -27.02 11.59 -17.55
C GLY A 496 -27.68 11.76 -16.19
N ASN A 497 -27.91 10.66 -15.48
CA ASN A 497 -28.49 10.67 -14.13
C ASN A 497 -27.48 10.06 -13.17
N PHE A 498 -27.26 10.71 -12.04
CA PHE A 498 -26.45 10.16 -10.96
C PHE A 498 -27.02 10.58 -9.60
N LYS A 499 -26.54 9.91 -8.56
CA LYS A 499 -26.87 10.23 -7.18
C LYS A 499 -25.65 10.81 -6.50
N MET A 500 -25.82 11.85 -5.69
CA MET A 500 -24.77 12.36 -4.83
C MET A 500 -25.12 12.09 -3.37
N ARG A 501 -24.23 11.43 -2.64
CA ARG A 501 -24.30 11.25 -1.20
C ARG A 501 -23.42 12.30 -0.51
N LEU A 502 -24.04 13.15 0.30
CA LEU A 502 -23.35 14.13 1.14
C LEU A 502 -23.41 13.66 2.59
N LYS A 503 -22.25 13.52 3.24
CA LYS A 503 -22.10 13.07 4.62
C LYS A 503 -21.48 14.18 5.48
N ALA A 504 -22.11 14.50 6.59
CA ALA A 504 -21.58 15.39 7.61
C ALA A 504 -20.67 14.60 8.56
N ASP A 505 -19.44 15.06 8.75
CA ASP A 505 -18.51 14.49 9.74
C ASP A 505 -18.92 14.91 11.16
N ARG A 506 -18.57 14.06 12.14
CA ARG A 506 -18.80 14.34 13.58
C ARG A 506 -17.70 15.18 14.20
N MET A 507 -16.50 15.09 13.63
CA MET A 507 -15.27 15.69 14.14
C MET A 507 -14.51 16.35 12.98
N ILE A 508 -13.91 17.52 13.22
CA ILE A 508 -12.95 18.18 12.34
C ILE A 508 -11.64 18.30 13.10
N ASP A 509 -10.55 17.74 12.57
CA ASP A 509 -9.21 17.80 13.18
C ASP A 509 -9.23 17.47 14.69
N GLU A 510 -9.93 16.37 15.05
CA GLU A 510 -10.12 15.88 16.43
C GLU A 510 -10.99 16.75 17.36
N THR A 511 -11.58 17.83 16.85
CA THR A 511 -12.56 18.66 17.60
C THR A 511 -14.01 18.32 17.21
N PRO A 512 -14.97 18.33 18.15
CA PRO A 512 -16.39 18.14 17.82
C PRO A 512 -16.86 19.21 16.83
N VAL A 513 -17.51 18.79 15.74
CA VAL A 513 -17.93 19.68 14.65
C VAL A 513 -18.79 20.84 15.13
N CYS A 514 -19.54 20.67 16.22
CA CYS A 514 -20.39 21.71 16.79
C CYS A 514 -19.62 22.83 17.52
N GLN A 515 -18.33 22.64 17.80
CA GLN A 515 -17.45 23.62 18.45
C GLN A 515 -16.56 24.38 17.46
N SER A 516 -16.51 23.96 16.19
CA SER A 516 -15.70 24.58 15.13
C SER A 516 -16.17 25.98 14.72
N ASN A 517 -15.50 26.61 13.77
CA ASN A 517 -15.91 27.92 13.22
C ASN A 517 -17.11 27.78 12.26
N GLN A 518 -17.81 28.88 11.99
CA GLN A 518 -19.02 28.87 11.16
C GLN A 518 -18.72 28.45 9.71
N ASP A 519 -17.66 28.99 9.10
CA ASP A 519 -17.25 28.70 7.72
C ASP A 519 -16.86 27.23 7.48
N GLU A 520 -16.55 26.48 8.55
CA GLU A 520 -16.26 25.05 8.45
C GLU A 520 -17.53 24.19 8.50
N LYS A 521 -18.59 24.68 9.17
CA LYS A 521 -19.86 23.97 9.41
C LYS A 521 -20.93 24.26 8.36
N GLU A 522 -20.86 25.42 7.72
CA GLU A 522 -21.82 25.82 6.69
C GLU A 522 -21.13 26.46 5.49
N GLY A 523 -21.75 26.32 4.33
CA GLY A 523 -21.29 26.94 3.11
C GLY A 523 -22.11 26.54 1.90
N THR A 524 -21.85 27.19 0.78
CA THR A 524 -22.45 26.83 -0.50
C THR A 524 -21.41 26.08 -1.32
N MET A 525 -21.62 24.78 -1.49
CA MET A 525 -20.78 23.96 -2.36
C MET A 525 -21.40 23.87 -3.75
N ARG A 526 -20.56 23.71 -4.77
CA ARG A 526 -21.00 23.64 -6.17
C ARG A 526 -20.63 22.30 -6.78
N VAL A 527 -21.63 21.58 -7.25
CA VAL A 527 -21.48 20.28 -7.90
C VAL A 527 -21.59 20.47 -9.40
N LYS A 528 -20.50 20.32 -10.15
CA LYS A 528 -20.52 20.48 -11.60
C LYS A 528 -19.73 19.40 -12.34
N PRO A 529 -20.08 19.13 -13.60
CA PRO A 529 -19.20 18.43 -14.52
C PRO A 529 -17.91 19.22 -14.77
N THR A 530 -16.79 18.54 -14.99
CA THR A 530 -15.52 19.18 -15.38
C THR A 530 -15.55 19.74 -16.81
N THR A 531 -16.47 19.25 -17.66
CA THR A 531 -16.55 19.62 -19.08
C THR A 531 -17.21 20.98 -19.33
N PHE A 532 -17.88 21.58 -18.34
CA PHE A 532 -18.54 22.88 -18.49
C PHE A 532 -18.86 23.52 -17.13
N ASN A 533 -19.05 24.84 -17.12
CA ASN A 533 -19.19 25.60 -15.88
C ASN A 533 -20.57 25.42 -15.17
N LYS A 534 -21.66 25.12 -15.88
CA LYS A 534 -23.00 24.99 -15.25
C LYS A 534 -22.99 23.88 -14.18
N GLY A 535 -23.53 24.20 -13.00
CA GLY A 535 -23.52 23.30 -11.84
C GLY A 535 -24.75 23.44 -10.95
N PHE A 536 -24.84 22.53 -10.00
CA PHE A 536 -25.84 22.44 -8.95
C PHE A 536 -25.27 22.99 -7.64
N ASN A 537 -25.87 24.04 -7.10
CA ASN A 537 -25.44 24.65 -5.84
C ASN A 537 -26.19 24.04 -4.65
N ILE A 538 -25.46 23.79 -3.57
CA ILE A 538 -25.99 23.21 -2.34
C ILE A 538 -25.59 24.08 -1.16
N GLU A 539 -26.57 24.71 -0.54
CA GLU A 539 -26.40 25.38 0.75
C GLU A 539 -26.45 24.31 1.85
N ALA A 540 -25.28 23.86 2.31
CA ALA A 540 -25.15 22.82 3.32
C ALA A 540 -24.82 23.45 4.69
N SER A 541 -25.51 23.02 5.74
CA SER A 541 -25.24 23.47 7.11
C SER A 541 -25.35 22.33 8.12
N ILE A 542 -24.49 22.35 9.14
CA ILE A 542 -24.59 21.43 10.29
C ILE A 542 -25.38 22.09 11.41
N LEU A 543 -26.41 21.38 11.86
CA LEU A 543 -27.24 21.78 12.97
C LEU A 543 -26.73 21.16 14.25
N CYS A 544 -26.46 22.03 15.22
CA CYS A 544 -26.01 21.65 16.56
C CYS A 544 -27.19 21.83 17.53
N PRO A 545 -27.98 20.76 17.77
CA PRO A 545 -29.15 20.87 18.63
C PRO A 545 -28.75 21.26 20.05
N THR A 546 -29.61 22.02 20.71
CA THR A 546 -29.51 22.34 22.13
C THR A 546 -30.74 21.84 22.86
N CYS A 547 -30.56 21.24 24.04
CA CYS A 547 -31.67 20.72 24.82
C CYS A 547 -32.41 21.86 25.53
N GLU A 548 -33.73 21.92 25.36
CA GLU A 548 -34.56 22.95 26.02
C GLU A 548 -34.51 22.85 27.54
N CYS A 549 -34.44 21.63 28.09
CA CYS A 549 -34.35 21.39 29.53
C CYS A 549 -33.08 21.99 30.18
N GLU A 550 -32.05 22.36 29.40
CA GLU A 550 -30.86 23.04 29.92
C GLU A 550 -31.11 24.55 30.12
N LYS A 551 -32.06 25.12 29.37
CA LYS A 551 -32.41 26.55 29.43
C LYS A 551 -33.26 26.90 30.65
N THR A 552 -33.95 25.92 31.22
CA THR A 552 -34.84 26.08 32.39
C THR A 552 -34.34 25.23 33.57
N PRO A 553 -33.17 25.53 34.15
CA PRO A 553 -32.71 24.84 35.35
C PRO A 553 -33.63 25.18 36.53
N ILE A 554 -33.92 24.18 37.38
CA ILE A 554 -34.68 24.40 38.62
C ILE A 554 -33.67 24.63 39.74
N PRO A 555 -33.49 25.88 40.23
CA PRO A 555 -32.47 26.19 41.20
C PRO A 555 -32.80 25.62 42.57
N ASN A 556 -31.79 25.20 43.33
CA ASN A 556 -31.94 24.64 44.69
C ASN A 556 -33.10 23.64 44.80
N SER A 557 -33.18 22.70 43.85
CA SER A 557 -34.29 21.77 43.76
C SER A 557 -34.40 20.94 45.04
N ALA A 558 -35.63 20.75 45.54
CA ALA A 558 -35.88 19.89 46.69
C ALA A 558 -35.37 18.44 46.46
N LYS A 559 -35.36 17.97 45.20
CA LYS A 559 -34.80 16.67 44.82
C LYS A 559 -33.28 16.61 44.88
N CYS A 560 -32.63 17.76 44.74
CA CYS A 560 -31.20 17.95 45.00
C CYS A 560 -30.94 18.37 46.46
N HIS A 561 -31.88 18.07 47.37
CA HIS A 561 -31.82 18.41 48.80
C HIS A 561 -31.66 19.92 49.10
N GLY A 562 -32.05 20.78 48.17
CA GLY A 562 -31.84 22.23 48.28
C GLY A 562 -30.39 22.68 48.12
N ASN A 563 -29.48 21.76 47.81
CA ASN A 563 -28.03 21.97 47.75
C ASN A 563 -27.47 21.91 46.32
N GLY A 564 -28.32 22.09 45.31
CA GLY A 564 -27.93 22.08 43.91
C GLY A 564 -29.11 22.33 42.97
N ASP A 565 -28.77 22.58 41.71
CA ASP A 565 -29.73 22.89 40.66
C ASP A 565 -30.08 21.62 39.87
N MET A 566 -31.34 21.43 39.51
CA MET A 566 -31.76 20.32 38.65
C MET A 566 -31.74 20.77 37.19
N ILE A 567 -30.96 20.08 36.35
CA ILE A 567 -30.77 20.38 34.93
C ILE A 567 -30.95 19.09 34.13
N CYS A 568 -31.96 19.03 33.25
CA CYS A 568 -32.28 17.84 32.44
C CYS A 568 -32.28 16.51 33.21
N GLY A 569 -32.86 16.49 34.42
CA GLY A 569 -32.96 15.27 35.23
C GLY A 569 -31.70 14.91 36.03
N LYS A 570 -30.63 15.72 35.98
CA LYS A 570 -29.41 15.56 36.80
C LYS A 570 -29.24 16.74 37.75
N CYS A 571 -28.81 16.48 38.99
CA CYS A 571 -28.42 17.53 39.91
C CYS A 571 -27.00 18.04 39.63
N LYS A 572 -26.86 19.36 39.56
CA LYS A 572 -25.59 20.10 39.58
C LYS A 572 -25.40 20.67 40.98
N CYS A 573 -24.56 20.03 41.78
CA CYS A 573 -24.40 20.39 43.19
C CYS A 573 -23.66 21.72 43.38
N SER A 574 -24.08 22.45 44.42
CA SER A 574 -23.38 23.63 44.91
C SER A 574 -22.02 23.24 45.50
N PRO A 575 -21.03 24.16 45.54
CA PRO A 575 -19.72 23.87 46.11
C PRO A 575 -19.81 23.30 47.54
N GLY A 576 -19.07 22.22 47.81
CA GLY A 576 -19.08 21.50 49.10
C GLY A 576 -20.13 20.38 49.21
N TRP A 577 -20.97 20.17 48.19
CA TRP A 577 -21.95 19.09 48.13
C TRP A 577 -21.67 18.14 46.98
N LEU A 578 -21.82 16.83 47.23
CA LEU A 578 -21.48 15.74 46.31
C LEU A 578 -22.63 14.72 46.23
N GLY A 579 -22.57 13.85 45.22
CA GLY A 579 -23.56 12.79 44.96
C GLY A 579 -24.58 13.15 43.88
N ALA A 580 -25.24 12.13 43.31
CA ALA A 580 -26.19 12.31 42.20
C ALA A 580 -27.40 13.22 42.52
N PHE A 581 -27.71 13.37 43.82
CA PHE A 581 -28.80 14.20 44.35
C PHE A 581 -28.32 15.25 45.36
N CYS A 582 -27.02 15.56 45.41
CA CYS A 582 -26.42 16.56 46.33
C CYS A 582 -26.79 16.37 47.81
N ASN A 583 -26.99 15.12 48.20
CA ASN A 583 -27.49 14.72 49.52
C ASN A 583 -26.38 14.65 50.58
N CYS A 584 -25.16 15.06 50.23
CA CYS A 584 -24.00 14.74 51.01
C CYS A 584 -22.96 15.86 50.99
N SER A 585 -22.52 16.23 52.19
CA SER A 585 -21.52 17.26 52.41
C SER A 585 -20.12 16.66 52.37
N GLU A 586 -19.21 17.33 51.66
CA GLU A 586 -17.80 16.97 51.48
C GLU A 586 -17.06 16.78 52.82
N THR A 587 -17.57 17.37 53.91
CA THR A 587 -16.97 17.32 55.26
C THR A 587 -17.42 16.13 56.14
N ILE A 588 -18.54 15.45 55.83
CA ILE A 588 -19.17 14.48 56.77
C ILE A 588 -19.04 13.02 56.31
N SER A 589 -18.75 12.76 55.02
CA SER A 589 -18.96 11.42 54.44
C SER A 589 -17.74 10.49 54.38
N ALA A 590 -16.64 10.78 55.07
CA ALA A 590 -15.40 10.00 54.96
C ALA A 590 -15.45 8.58 55.55
N GLN A 591 -16.52 8.16 56.25
CA GLN A 591 -16.50 6.93 57.07
C GLN A 591 -17.73 6.01 57.04
N ASP A 592 -18.81 6.32 56.30
CA ASP A 592 -20.04 5.49 56.31
C ASP A 592 -20.19 4.64 55.02
N THR A 593 -19.64 3.42 55.03
CA THR A 593 -19.73 2.45 53.92
C THR A 593 -21.07 1.70 53.86
N SER A 594 -21.93 1.85 54.88
CA SER A 594 -23.21 1.13 54.95
C SER A 594 -24.19 1.49 53.83
N ARG A 595 -24.04 2.71 53.26
CA ARG A 595 -24.89 3.24 52.19
C ARG A 595 -24.60 2.64 50.80
N CYS A 596 -23.50 1.91 50.68
CA CYS A 596 -23.10 1.23 49.44
C CYS A 596 -23.52 -0.24 49.39
N ILE A 597 -24.32 -0.71 50.36
CA ILE A 597 -24.84 -2.07 50.40
C ILE A 597 -26.30 -2.03 49.94
N GLY A 598 -26.58 -2.53 48.74
CA GLY A 598 -27.97 -2.60 48.25
C GLY A 598 -28.76 -3.79 48.82
N PRO A 599 -30.07 -3.86 48.53
CA PRO A 599 -30.94 -4.91 49.06
C PRO A 599 -30.45 -6.30 48.61
N ASN A 600 -30.37 -7.24 49.56
CA ASN A 600 -29.83 -8.60 49.40
C ASN A 600 -28.31 -8.70 49.16
N MET A 601 -27.55 -7.62 49.40
CA MET A 601 -26.09 -7.64 49.29
C MET A 601 -25.44 -7.64 50.68
N LYS A 602 -24.31 -8.36 50.81
CA LYS A 602 -23.59 -8.52 52.08
C LYS A 602 -22.37 -7.61 52.19
N GLU A 603 -21.87 -7.12 51.07
CA GLU A 603 -20.66 -6.32 50.97
C GLU A 603 -20.95 -5.00 50.26
N PRO A 604 -20.29 -3.89 50.67
CA PRO A 604 -20.38 -2.62 49.95
C PRO A 604 -19.98 -2.79 48.48
N CYS A 605 -20.76 -2.22 47.57
CA CYS A 605 -20.53 -2.29 46.12
C CYS A 605 -20.35 -3.71 45.58
N SER A 606 -21.08 -4.67 46.17
CA SER A 606 -21.00 -6.10 45.81
C SER A 606 -19.59 -6.70 45.95
N GLY A 607 -18.69 -6.07 46.71
CA GLY A 607 -17.27 -6.44 46.77
C GLY A 607 -16.50 -6.20 45.44
N ARG A 608 -17.12 -5.50 44.48
CA ARG A 608 -16.64 -5.31 43.10
C ARG A 608 -16.38 -3.83 42.78
N GLY A 609 -16.33 -2.99 43.79
CA GLY A 609 -16.14 -1.55 43.67
C GLY A 609 -15.73 -0.90 44.97
N GLU A 610 -15.26 0.33 44.86
CA GLU A 610 -15.01 1.20 45.99
C GLU A 610 -16.23 2.06 46.28
N CYS A 611 -16.69 2.02 47.53
CA CYS A 611 -17.70 2.94 48.02
C CYS A 611 -17.08 4.34 48.12
N LYS A 612 -17.46 5.25 47.24
CA LYS A 612 -17.05 6.64 47.32
C LYS A 612 -17.86 7.39 48.38
N LEU A 613 -17.35 8.57 48.75
CA LEU A 613 -18.07 9.55 49.56
C LEU A 613 -19.51 9.65 49.04
N CYS A 614 -20.48 9.63 49.96
CA CYS A 614 -21.92 9.78 49.70
C CYS A 614 -22.67 8.54 49.21
N GLY A 615 -22.13 7.32 49.39
CA GLY A 615 -22.87 6.08 49.13
C GLY A 615 -22.94 5.67 47.65
N GLY A 616 -22.13 6.30 46.81
CA GLY A 616 -21.99 5.92 45.40
C GLY A 616 -20.90 4.89 45.21
N CYS A 617 -21.20 3.80 44.50
CA CYS A 617 -20.21 2.80 44.16
C CYS A 617 -19.48 3.15 42.87
N VAL A 618 -18.16 3.16 42.92
CA VAL A 618 -17.31 3.16 41.72
C VAL A 618 -16.78 1.76 41.54
N CYS A 619 -17.26 1.08 40.50
CA CYS A 619 -16.85 -0.29 40.21
C CYS A 619 -15.35 -0.33 39.91
N SER A 620 -14.64 -1.31 40.49
CA SER A 620 -13.19 -1.45 40.35
C SER A 620 -12.78 -1.70 38.90
N ASN A 621 -13.70 -2.28 38.12
CA ASN A 621 -13.57 -2.42 36.67
C ASN A 621 -14.89 -2.03 35.98
N PRO A 622 -15.04 -0.77 35.53
CA PRO A 622 -16.26 -0.27 34.87
C PRO A 622 -16.59 -0.97 33.54
N ASP A 623 -15.60 -1.61 32.92
CA ASP A 623 -15.78 -2.39 31.69
C ASP A 623 -16.33 -3.80 31.97
N GLN A 624 -16.26 -4.25 33.22
CA GLN A 624 -16.72 -5.58 33.64
C GLN A 624 -17.98 -5.53 34.50
N TYR A 625 -18.15 -4.51 35.33
CA TYR A 625 -19.26 -4.42 36.29
C TYR A 625 -20.08 -3.14 36.08
N GLU A 626 -21.39 -3.26 36.22
CA GLU A 626 -22.36 -2.16 36.10
C GLU A 626 -23.46 -2.22 37.15
N GLY A 627 -24.26 -1.16 37.20
CA GLY A 627 -25.33 -0.97 38.18
C GLY A 627 -24.89 -0.13 39.39
N GLN A 628 -25.88 0.43 40.09
CA GLN A 628 -25.71 1.34 41.23
C GLN A 628 -24.79 0.82 42.34
N TYR A 629 -24.72 -0.50 42.52
CA TYR A 629 -23.90 -1.17 43.52
C TYR A 629 -22.91 -2.17 42.90
N CYS A 630 -22.58 -2.01 41.60
CA CYS A 630 -21.72 -2.92 40.84
C CYS A 630 -22.23 -4.38 40.84
N GLN A 631 -23.55 -4.54 40.88
CA GLN A 631 -24.22 -5.84 41.06
C GLN A 631 -24.32 -6.65 39.76
N TYR A 632 -24.27 -5.99 38.60
CA TYR A 632 -24.38 -6.65 37.31
C TYR A 632 -23.00 -6.85 36.72
N ASP A 633 -22.76 -8.06 36.23
CA ASP A 633 -21.53 -8.42 35.55
C ASP A 633 -21.80 -8.39 34.04
N LYS A 634 -21.18 -7.43 33.34
CA LYS A 634 -21.26 -7.31 31.88
C LYS A 634 -20.77 -8.57 31.19
N THR A 635 -20.00 -9.44 31.85
CA THR A 635 -19.54 -10.70 31.28
C THR A 635 -20.54 -11.85 31.45
N GLN A 636 -21.69 -11.66 32.10
CA GLN A 636 -22.65 -12.75 32.34
C GLN A 636 -23.84 -12.79 31.36
N CYS A 637 -23.90 -11.92 30.36
CA CYS A 637 -24.90 -12.04 29.31
C CYS A 637 -24.75 -13.35 28.49
N PRO A 638 -25.84 -13.81 27.84
CA PRO A 638 -25.80 -14.95 26.92
C PRO A 638 -24.72 -14.81 25.86
N ARG A 639 -24.04 -15.93 25.54
CA ARG A 639 -22.98 -16.02 24.53
C ARG A 639 -23.40 -16.92 23.37
N SER A 640 -23.02 -16.53 22.15
CA SER A 640 -23.11 -17.37 20.95
C SER A 640 -21.75 -17.35 20.25
N GLY A 641 -21.27 -18.52 19.78
CA GLY A 641 -19.95 -18.65 19.17
C GLY A 641 -18.76 -18.28 20.07
N GLY A 642 -18.96 -18.19 21.39
CA GLY A 642 -17.95 -17.74 22.36
C GLY A 642 -17.95 -16.23 22.63
N PHE A 643 -18.70 -15.44 21.87
CA PHE A 643 -18.79 -13.99 22.03
C PHE A 643 -20.04 -13.58 22.82
N LEU A 644 -19.87 -12.59 23.70
CA LEU A 644 -20.93 -11.99 24.52
C LEU A 644 -21.92 -11.26 23.60
N CYS A 645 -23.21 -11.61 23.67
CA CYS A 645 -24.22 -11.09 22.74
C CYS A 645 -23.81 -11.20 21.26
N ASN A 646 -23.08 -12.26 20.92
CA ASN A 646 -22.54 -12.56 19.59
C ASN A 646 -21.71 -11.42 18.97
N ASP A 647 -21.21 -10.46 19.78
CA ASP A 647 -20.61 -9.19 19.35
C ASP A 647 -21.53 -8.32 18.43
N ARG A 648 -22.83 -8.65 18.42
CA ARG A 648 -23.88 -7.99 17.63
C ARG A 648 -24.97 -7.39 18.51
N GLY A 649 -24.69 -7.22 19.80
CA GLY A 649 -25.55 -6.57 20.78
C GLY A 649 -24.75 -6.07 21.97
N SER A 650 -25.37 -5.24 22.81
CA SER A 650 -24.77 -4.75 24.06
C SER A 650 -25.37 -5.50 25.24
N CYS A 651 -24.51 -5.94 26.18
CA CYS A 651 -24.96 -6.53 27.44
C CYS A 651 -25.43 -5.44 28.38
N ILE A 652 -26.70 -5.47 28.76
CA ILE A 652 -27.34 -4.49 29.61
C ILE A 652 -28.12 -5.23 30.69
N MET A 653 -27.80 -4.99 31.97
CA MET A 653 -28.48 -5.58 33.13
C MET A 653 -28.59 -7.11 33.08
N GLY A 654 -27.58 -7.78 32.52
CA GLY A 654 -27.53 -9.25 32.39
C GLY A 654 -28.32 -9.84 31.21
N SER A 655 -28.84 -9.02 30.29
CA SER A 655 -29.48 -9.46 29.05
C SER A 655 -28.89 -8.78 27.80
N CYS A 656 -29.01 -9.43 26.63
CA CYS A 656 -28.49 -8.90 25.37
C CYS A 656 -29.49 -7.96 24.68
N ALA A 657 -29.10 -6.72 24.43
CA ALA A 657 -29.81 -5.79 23.56
C ALA A 657 -29.19 -5.82 22.15
N CYS A 658 -29.88 -6.43 21.19
CA CYS A 658 -29.34 -6.66 19.85
C CYS A 658 -29.32 -5.40 18.98
N LYS A 659 -28.24 -5.26 18.19
CA LYS A 659 -28.15 -4.23 17.15
C LYS A 659 -29.20 -4.49 16.08
N LYS A 660 -29.68 -3.43 15.43
CA LYS A 660 -30.67 -3.51 14.34
C LYS A 660 -30.26 -4.52 13.26
N GLY A 661 -31.16 -5.44 12.92
CA GLY A 661 -30.95 -6.51 11.94
C GLY A 661 -30.50 -7.86 12.53
N TRP A 662 -30.43 -7.96 13.86
CA TRP A 662 -30.11 -9.18 14.59
C TRP A 662 -31.16 -9.48 15.67
N GLU A 663 -31.43 -10.76 15.91
CA GLU A 663 -32.38 -11.27 16.89
C GLU A 663 -31.87 -12.55 17.58
N GLY A 664 -32.61 -13.01 18.59
CA GLY A 664 -32.23 -14.14 19.45
C GLY A 664 -31.74 -13.70 20.84
N ASN A 665 -31.67 -14.65 21.77
CA ASN A 665 -31.35 -14.37 23.18
C ASN A 665 -29.89 -13.91 23.38
N ALA A 666 -29.02 -14.23 22.42
CA ALA A 666 -27.62 -13.82 22.37
C ALA A 666 -27.29 -13.03 21.09
N CYS A 667 -28.29 -12.51 20.36
CA CYS A 667 -28.11 -11.81 19.07
C CYS A 667 -27.45 -12.66 17.98
N GLU A 668 -27.77 -13.94 17.96
CA GLU A 668 -27.16 -14.97 17.11
C GLU A 668 -27.75 -15.07 15.71
N CYS A 669 -28.96 -14.57 15.47
CA CYS A 669 -29.65 -14.73 14.20
C CYS A 669 -29.69 -13.41 13.43
N THR A 670 -29.24 -13.41 12.18
CA THR A 670 -29.38 -12.25 11.28
C THR A 670 -30.71 -12.29 10.53
N ASN A 671 -31.31 -11.12 10.36
CA ASN A 671 -32.52 -10.93 9.57
C ASN A 671 -32.21 -10.60 8.10
N SER A 672 -30.92 -10.59 7.71
CA SER A 672 -30.46 -10.33 6.34
C SER A 672 -30.31 -11.62 5.54
N ASN A 673 -30.80 -11.61 4.30
CA ASN A 673 -30.59 -12.71 3.35
C ASN A 673 -29.28 -12.59 2.56
N GLN A 674 -28.47 -11.55 2.80
CA GLN A 674 -27.29 -11.25 1.97
C GLN A 674 -26.24 -12.37 1.92
N THR A 675 -25.99 -13.05 3.05
CA THR A 675 -25.03 -14.16 3.11
C THR A 675 -25.54 -15.44 2.43
N CYS A 676 -26.83 -15.47 2.09
CA CYS A 676 -27.46 -16.56 1.36
C CYS A 676 -27.62 -16.26 -0.14
N LEU A 677 -27.14 -15.11 -0.63
CA LEU A 677 -27.23 -14.75 -2.04
C LEU A 677 -26.13 -15.46 -2.83
N ASP A 678 -26.50 -16.03 -3.97
CA ASP A 678 -25.57 -16.58 -4.96
C ASP A 678 -24.95 -15.49 -5.86
N ASN A 679 -23.96 -15.86 -6.68
CA ASN A 679 -23.26 -14.95 -7.61
C ASN A 679 -24.18 -14.31 -8.67
N LYS A 680 -25.43 -14.76 -8.77
CA LYS A 680 -26.46 -14.26 -9.70
C LYS A 680 -27.61 -13.55 -8.96
N GLY A 681 -27.51 -13.38 -7.63
CA GLY A 681 -28.47 -12.65 -6.79
C GLY A 681 -29.68 -13.47 -6.34
N GLY A 682 -29.71 -14.79 -6.53
CA GLY A 682 -30.74 -15.69 -5.99
C GLY A 682 -30.45 -16.14 -4.56
N VAL A 683 -31.48 -16.48 -3.77
CA VAL A 683 -31.29 -17.00 -2.40
C VAL A 683 -31.08 -18.51 -2.46
N CYS A 684 -29.91 -18.98 -2.01
CA CYS A 684 -29.53 -20.39 -1.94
C CYS A 684 -29.69 -21.16 -3.28
N ASN A 685 -29.39 -20.49 -4.40
CA ASN A 685 -29.55 -21.02 -5.77
C ASN A 685 -30.96 -21.58 -6.07
N GLY A 686 -31.98 -21.20 -5.29
CA GLY A 686 -33.34 -21.75 -5.38
C GLY A 686 -33.48 -23.22 -4.95
N LEU A 687 -32.41 -23.82 -4.42
CA LEU A 687 -32.33 -25.23 -4.00
C LEU A 687 -32.40 -25.42 -2.48
N GLY A 688 -32.49 -24.32 -1.72
CA GLY A 688 -32.56 -24.33 -0.26
C GLY A 688 -33.29 -23.12 0.34
N GLU A 689 -33.42 -23.11 1.67
CA GLU A 689 -33.99 -21.99 2.45
C GLU A 689 -32.90 -21.27 3.24
N CYS A 690 -32.97 -19.93 3.30
CA CYS A 690 -32.07 -19.12 4.12
C CYS A 690 -32.61 -18.97 5.55
N LYS A 691 -31.88 -19.45 6.55
CA LYS A 691 -32.21 -19.27 7.98
C LYS A 691 -31.00 -18.73 8.73
N CYS A 692 -31.19 -17.60 9.42
CA CYS A 692 -30.12 -16.89 10.14
C CYS A 692 -28.86 -16.69 9.28
N GLY A 693 -29.02 -16.38 7.99
CA GLY A 693 -27.92 -16.15 7.06
C GLY A 693 -27.21 -17.40 6.50
N LEU A 694 -27.74 -18.61 6.72
CA LEU A 694 -27.21 -19.87 6.22
C LEU A 694 -28.22 -20.60 5.32
N CYS A 695 -27.73 -21.17 4.21
CA CYS A 695 -28.54 -21.94 3.28
C CYS A 695 -28.71 -23.40 3.76
N GLN A 696 -29.95 -23.81 4.00
CA GLN A 696 -30.32 -25.21 4.19
C GLN A 696 -30.66 -25.85 2.83
N CYS A 697 -29.70 -26.57 2.24
CA CYS A 697 -29.84 -27.23 0.93
C CYS A 697 -30.58 -28.58 1.05
N LYS A 698 -31.28 -28.98 -0.02
CA LYS A 698 -31.87 -30.34 -0.13
C LYS A 698 -30.77 -31.38 -0.43
N GLU A 699 -30.83 -32.56 0.20
CA GLU A 699 -29.81 -33.62 0.02
C GLU A 699 -29.74 -34.14 -1.42
N THR A 700 -28.54 -34.13 -2.01
CA THR A 700 -28.23 -34.66 -3.36
C THR A 700 -26.89 -35.39 -3.37
N ALA A 701 -26.66 -36.28 -4.35
CA ALA A 701 -25.50 -37.18 -4.43
C ALA A 701 -24.15 -36.51 -4.81
N VAL A 702 -24.08 -35.18 -4.87
CA VAL A 702 -22.88 -34.40 -5.22
C VAL A 702 -22.62 -33.42 -4.07
N GLU A 703 -21.34 -33.21 -3.71
CA GLU A 703 -20.97 -32.22 -2.70
C GLU A 703 -21.34 -30.80 -3.18
N MET A 704 -22.21 -30.14 -2.41
CA MET A 704 -22.69 -28.80 -2.67
C MET A 704 -21.89 -27.77 -1.87
N THR A 705 -21.72 -26.58 -2.42
CA THR A 705 -21.15 -25.43 -1.72
C THR A 705 -22.10 -24.89 -0.65
N SER A 706 -21.61 -23.95 0.17
CA SER A 706 -22.39 -23.26 1.21
C SER A 706 -23.61 -22.47 0.70
N THR A 707 -23.73 -22.25 -0.61
CA THR A 707 -24.88 -21.60 -1.28
C THR A 707 -25.70 -22.58 -2.13
N CYS A 708 -25.52 -23.89 -1.93
CA CYS A 708 -26.19 -24.95 -2.68
C CYS A 708 -25.80 -25.04 -4.18
N GLU A 709 -24.56 -24.67 -4.53
CA GLU A 709 -24.02 -24.84 -5.89
C GLU A 709 -23.27 -26.18 -6.01
N PRO A 710 -23.39 -26.92 -7.13
CA PRO A 710 -22.61 -28.13 -7.36
C PRO A 710 -21.11 -27.81 -7.55
N ASN A 711 -20.23 -28.35 -6.72
CA ASN A 711 -18.80 -28.01 -6.73
C ASN A 711 -18.02 -28.76 -7.83
N PHE A 712 -17.84 -28.15 -9.01
CA PHE A 712 -17.01 -28.69 -10.10
C PHE A 712 -15.64 -27.99 -10.24
N GLN A 713 -15.33 -26.97 -9.44
CA GLN A 713 -14.24 -26.01 -9.71
C GLN A 713 -12.97 -26.23 -8.88
N ALA A 714 -12.94 -27.21 -7.98
CA ALA A 714 -11.87 -27.34 -7.00
C ALA A 714 -10.69 -28.25 -7.39
N GLN A 715 -10.64 -28.84 -8.60
CA GLN A 715 -9.66 -29.93 -8.81
C GLN A 715 -8.64 -29.90 -9.94
N LEU A 716 -8.86 -29.37 -11.14
CA LEU A 716 -7.86 -29.12 -12.21
C LEU A 716 -8.67 -28.48 -13.37
N GLY A 717 -8.16 -27.48 -14.09
CA GLY A 717 -8.92 -26.71 -15.09
C GLY A 717 -9.73 -27.54 -16.11
N VAL A 718 -10.69 -26.90 -16.80
CA VAL A 718 -11.70 -27.55 -17.68
C VAL A 718 -11.06 -28.59 -18.62
N CYS A 719 -9.95 -28.26 -19.27
CA CYS A 719 -9.22 -29.16 -20.18
C CYS A 719 -8.77 -30.47 -19.53
N GLU A 720 -8.31 -30.46 -18.28
CA GLU A 720 -7.85 -31.67 -17.60
C GLU A 720 -9.05 -32.51 -17.12
N GLY A 721 -10.11 -31.87 -16.66
CA GLY A 721 -11.35 -32.53 -16.25
C GLY A 721 -12.13 -33.17 -17.41
N THR A 722 -11.99 -32.65 -18.63
CA THR A 722 -12.68 -33.19 -19.82
C THR A 722 -11.85 -34.15 -20.65
N ARG A 723 -10.52 -34.23 -20.42
CA ARG A 723 -9.56 -35.01 -21.23
C ARG A 723 -9.96 -36.47 -21.41
N ASP A 724 -10.20 -37.18 -20.31
CA ASP A 724 -10.39 -38.64 -20.34
C ASP A 724 -11.73 -39.03 -20.98
N CYS A 725 -12.79 -38.25 -20.71
CA CYS A 725 -14.10 -38.44 -21.33
C CYS A 725 -14.10 -38.11 -22.84
N VAL A 726 -13.40 -37.05 -23.26
CA VAL A 726 -13.28 -36.68 -24.69
C VAL A 726 -12.51 -37.74 -25.46
N ARG A 727 -11.35 -38.16 -24.95
CA ARG A 727 -10.54 -39.24 -25.54
C ARG A 727 -11.36 -40.53 -25.74
N CYS A 728 -12.08 -40.96 -24.69
CA CYS A 728 -12.86 -42.19 -24.73
C CYS A 728 -14.07 -42.12 -25.68
N LYS A 729 -14.88 -41.04 -25.65
CA LYS A 729 -16.06 -40.95 -26.50
C LYS A 729 -15.76 -40.63 -27.97
N ALA A 730 -14.73 -39.85 -28.26
CA ALA A 730 -14.41 -39.43 -29.62
C ALA A 730 -13.67 -40.53 -30.41
N TRP A 731 -12.69 -41.21 -29.82
CA TRP A 731 -11.86 -42.21 -30.53
C TRP A 731 -11.86 -43.61 -29.93
N LYS A 732 -12.61 -43.86 -28.86
CA LYS A 732 -12.68 -45.17 -28.16
C LYS A 732 -11.32 -45.67 -27.64
N THR A 733 -10.40 -44.74 -27.35
CA THR A 733 -9.10 -44.98 -26.73
C THR A 733 -9.16 -44.68 -25.21
N GLY A 734 -8.37 -45.37 -24.38
CA GLY A 734 -8.41 -45.26 -22.90
C GLY A 734 -9.27 -46.31 -22.15
N LYS A 735 -9.44 -46.16 -20.83
CA LYS A 735 -10.14 -47.13 -19.96
C LYS A 735 -11.67 -47.00 -20.08
N ASN A 736 -12.37 -48.14 -20.19
CA ASN A 736 -13.83 -48.19 -20.42
C ASN A 736 -14.72 -47.66 -19.27
N GLU A 737 -14.23 -47.60 -18.03
CA GLU A 737 -15.03 -47.11 -16.88
C GLU A 737 -15.26 -45.59 -16.94
N ASP A 738 -14.33 -44.84 -17.55
CA ASP A 738 -14.38 -43.38 -17.67
C ASP A 738 -15.41 -42.89 -18.71
N CYS A 739 -15.93 -43.80 -19.56
CA CYS A 739 -16.85 -43.45 -20.65
C CYS A 739 -18.33 -43.37 -20.26
N LYS A 740 -18.74 -43.95 -19.12
CA LYS A 740 -20.15 -44.24 -18.84
C LYS A 740 -20.94 -43.04 -18.27
N ASN A 741 -20.28 -42.10 -17.59
CA ASN A 741 -20.93 -40.99 -16.87
C ASN A 741 -20.30 -39.62 -17.18
N CYS A 742 -20.17 -39.24 -18.46
CA CYS A 742 -19.70 -37.90 -18.84
C CYS A 742 -20.88 -36.88 -18.81
N PRO A 743 -20.81 -35.78 -18.04
CA PRO A 743 -21.92 -34.83 -17.84
C PRO A 743 -22.06 -33.78 -18.96
N PHE A 744 -21.40 -33.96 -20.11
CA PHE A 744 -21.31 -32.98 -21.19
C PHE A 744 -21.49 -33.58 -22.58
N GLU A 745 -21.86 -32.75 -23.55
CA GLU A 745 -22.12 -33.15 -24.94
C GLU A 745 -20.85 -32.93 -25.81
N ILE A 746 -20.48 -33.94 -26.59
CA ILE A 746 -19.29 -33.92 -27.47
C ILE A 746 -19.74 -33.91 -28.93
N VAL A 747 -19.25 -32.95 -29.71
CA VAL A 747 -19.54 -32.79 -31.14
C VAL A 747 -18.25 -32.79 -31.96
N MET A 748 -18.15 -33.66 -32.96
CA MET A 748 -16.97 -33.76 -33.84
C MET A 748 -17.06 -32.75 -34.99
N VAL A 749 -16.05 -31.89 -35.16
CA VAL A 749 -16.01 -30.82 -36.17
C VAL A 749 -14.76 -30.93 -37.06
N ASP A 750 -14.84 -30.36 -38.27
CA ASP A 750 -13.74 -30.38 -39.24
C ASP A 750 -12.72 -29.25 -39.01
N GLU A 751 -13.14 -28.13 -38.40
CA GLU A 751 -12.29 -27.02 -37.95
C GLU A 751 -12.78 -26.52 -36.57
N LEU A 752 -11.84 -26.17 -35.70
CA LEU A 752 -12.13 -25.59 -34.38
C LEU A 752 -12.23 -24.06 -34.47
N LYS A 753 -13.04 -23.47 -33.58
CA LYS A 753 -13.12 -22.00 -33.44
C LYS A 753 -11.84 -21.41 -32.84
N GLU A 754 -11.56 -20.14 -33.16
CA GLU A 754 -10.39 -19.40 -32.67
C GLU A 754 -10.40 -19.24 -31.13
N ALA A 755 -9.21 -19.26 -30.52
CA ALA A 755 -9.01 -19.33 -29.06
C ALA A 755 -9.56 -18.12 -28.30
N ASP A 756 -9.64 -16.96 -28.95
CA ASP A 756 -10.19 -15.69 -28.46
C ASP A 756 -11.73 -15.64 -28.44
N LYS A 757 -12.42 -16.65 -29.02
CA LYS A 757 -13.89 -16.74 -29.09
C LYS A 757 -14.48 -17.91 -28.29
N VAL A 758 -13.65 -18.71 -27.62
CA VAL A 758 -14.06 -19.87 -26.82
C VAL A 758 -13.51 -19.76 -25.41
N ARG A 759 -14.12 -20.45 -24.44
CA ARG A 759 -13.70 -20.36 -23.05
C ARG A 759 -12.32 -20.95 -22.83
N ASP A 760 -12.11 -22.16 -23.34
CA ASP A 760 -10.84 -22.89 -23.25
C ASP A 760 -10.58 -23.67 -24.55
N SER A 761 -9.33 -23.66 -25.02
CA SER A 761 -8.84 -24.44 -26.16
C SER A 761 -7.79 -25.43 -25.69
N CYS A 762 -8.06 -26.72 -25.86
CA CYS A 762 -7.29 -27.82 -25.27
C CYS A 762 -6.57 -28.65 -26.35
N SER A 763 -5.34 -29.07 -26.06
CA SER A 763 -4.55 -29.95 -26.93
C SER A 763 -3.81 -31.02 -26.13
N PHE A 764 -3.98 -32.28 -26.49
CA PHE A 764 -3.36 -33.41 -25.79
C PHE A 764 -2.79 -34.43 -26.76
N ARG A 765 -1.73 -35.12 -26.35
CA ARG A 765 -1.16 -36.26 -27.07
C ARG A 765 -1.85 -37.55 -26.62
N ASP A 766 -2.33 -38.34 -27.56
CA ASP A 766 -2.91 -39.65 -27.25
C ASP A 766 -1.76 -40.66 -27.08
N GLU A 767 -1.79 -41.41 -25.97
CA GLU A 767 -0.73 -42.35 -25.60
C GLU A 767 -0.78 -43.63 -26.44
N ASP A 768 -1.94 -43.94 -27.06
CA ASP A 768 -2.14 -45.17 -27.83
C ASP A 768 -1.60 -45.08 -29.27
N ASP A 769 -1.64 -43.90 -29.90
CA ASP A 769 -1.20 -43.70 -31.30
C ASP A 769 -0.15 -42.60 -31.48
N ASP A 770 0.31 -41.97 -30.39
CA ASP A 770 1.34 -40.93 -30.38
C ASP A 770 0.97 -39.66 -31.19
N CYS A 771 -0.31 -39.53 -31.56
CA CYS A 771 -0.85 -38.39 -32.30
C CYS A 771 -1.44 -37.34 -31.36
N THR A 772 -1.45 -36.07 -31.79
CA THR A 772 -2.02 -34.97 -31.00
C THR A 772 -3.47 -34.70 -31.44
N TYR A 773 -4.38 -34.56 -30.47
CA TYR A 773 -5.79 -34.21 -30.70
C TYR A 773 -6.15 -32.88 -30.02
N HIS A 774 -7.08 -32.15 -30.64
CA HIS A 774 -7.46 -30.79 -30.25
C HIS A 774 -8.98 -30.69 -30.06
N TYR A 775 -9.42 -29.91 -29.06
CA TYR A 775 -10.83 -29.63 -28.82
C TYR A 775 -11.05 -28.31 -28.08
N THR A 776 -12.23 -27.71 -28.19
CA THR A 776 -12.62 -26.46 -27.51
C THR A 776 -13.87 -26.66 -26.66
N ALA A 777 -13.96 -25.91 -25.56
CA ALA A 777 -15.12 -25.90 -24.66
C ALA A 777 -15.90 -24.58 -24.77
N GLU A 778 -17.22 -24.66 -24.95
CA GLU A 778 -18.12 -23.52 -25.04
C GLU A 778 -19.03 -23.42 -23.81
N ASP A 779 -19.25 -22.19 -23.32
CA ASP A 779 -20.30 -21.94 -22.32
C ASP A 779 -21.70 -22.10 -22.96
N PRO A 780 -22.67 -22.69 -22.25
CA PRO A 780 -23.99 -22.96 -22.82
C PRO A 780 -24.71 -21.66 -23.22
N THR A 781 -25.19 -21.61 -24.46
CA THR A 781 -25.91 -20.45 -25.03
C THR A 781 -27.36 -20.35 -24.56
N ASP A 782 -27.92 -21.39 -23.94
CA ASP A 782 -29.31 -21.41 -23.48
C ASP A 782 -29.43 -21.69 -21.96
N LYS A 783 -30.11 -20.79 -21.24
CA LYS A 783 -30.11 -20.70 -19.76
C LYS A 783 -30.87 -21.83 -19.05
N ALA A 784 -31.52 -22.72 -19.79
CA ALA A 784 -32.35 -23.79 -19.22
C ALA A 784 -31.67 -25.17 -19.18
N ALA A 785 -30.55 -25.38 -19.89
CA ALA A 785 -29.95 -26.72 -20.01
C ALA A 785 -28.72 -26.95 -19.12
N GLY A 786 -27.92 -25.93 -18.81
CA GLY A 786 -26.78 -26.05 -17.87
C GLY A 786 -25.67 -27.05 -18.26
N ILE A 787 -25.69 -27.61 -19.47
CA ILE A 787 -24.73 -28.64 -19.93
C ILE A 787 -23.64 -28.00 -20.78
N LEU A 788 -22.37 -28.25 -20.44
CA LEU A 788 -21.18 -27.79 -21.17
C LEU A 788 -21.09 -28.50 -22.54
N LYS A 789 -20.78 -27.74 -23.62
CA LYS A 789 -20.65 -28.29 -24.99
C LYS A 789 -19.19 -28.29 -25.44
N ILE A 790 -18.72 -29.44 -25.92
CA ILE A 790 -17.32 -29.65 -26.34
C ILE A 790 -17.25 -29.94 -27.84
N GLN A 791 -16.44 -29.19 -28.58
CA GLN A 791 -16.19 -29.40 -30.00
C GLN A 791 -14.81 -30.02 -30.21
N VAL A 792 -14.75 -31.17 -30.89
CA VAL A 792 -13.53 -31.97 -31.03
C VAL A 792 -13.13 -32.06 -32.50
N LEU A 793 -11.86 -31.81 -32.81
CA LEU A 793 -11.35 -31.88 -34.19
C LEU A 793 -11.31 -33.33 -34.69
N LYS A 794 -11.89 -33.62 -35.86
CA LYS A 794 -11.96 -34.99 -36.41
C LYS A 794 -10.60 -35.62 -36.72
N LYS A 795 -9.64 -34.81 -37.19
CA LYS A 795 -8.32 -35.30 -37.63
C LYS A 795 -7.28 -35.10 -36.52
N LYS A 796 -6.55 -36.17 -36.16
CA LYS A 796 -5.39 -36.10 -35.27
C LYS A 796 -4.12 -35.72 -36.07
N ASP A 797 -3.22 -34.98 -35.44
CA ASP A 797 -1.92 -34.65 -36.02
C ASP A 797 -0.85 -35.68 -35.61
N CYS A 798 -0.47 -36.52 -36.57
CA CYS A 798 0.52 -37.60 -36.39
C CYS A 798 1.82 -37.29 -37.15
N PRO A 799 3.01 -37.62 -36.61
CA PRO A 799 4.28 -37.48 -37.33
C PRO A 799 4.37 -38.44 -38.53
N ALA A 800 4.99 -38.01 -39.64
CA ALA A 800 5.10 -38.80 -40.86
C ALA A 800 6.05 -40.01 -40.71
N ALA A 801 5.57 -41.21 -41.01
CA ALA A 801 6.37 -42.43 -40.98
C ALA A 801 7.30 -42.53 -42.21
N SER A 802 8.56 -42.11 -42.11
CA SER A 802 9.58 -42.35 -43.14
C SER A 802 11.01 -42.14 -42.64
N LEU A 803 11.63 -43.15 -42.00
CA LEU A 803 13.09 -43.27 -41.89
C LEU A 803 13.62 -44.67 -41.48
N LEU A 804 12.77 -45.71 -41.46
CA LEU A 804 13.16 -47.07 -41.06
C LEU A 804 14.12 -47.77 -42.06
N TRP A 805 14.22 -47.27 -43.30
CA TRP A 805 15.11 -47.82 -44.33
C TRP A 805 16.59 -47.41 -44.17
N LEU A 806 16.91 -46.49 -43.26
CA LEU A 806 18.28 -46.04 -42.97
C LEU A 806 19.01 -46.89 -41.91
N LEU A 807 18.28 -47.72 -41.16
CA LEU A 807 18.82 -48.62 -40.14
C LEU A 807 19.78 -49.70 -40.69
N PRO A 808 19.54 -50.35 -41.85
CA PRO A 808 20.49 -51.32 -42.42
C PRO A 808 21.81 -50.67 -42.86
N LEU A 809 21.74 -49.43 -43.37
CA LEU A 809 22.89 -48.66 -43.83
C LEU A 809 23.81 -48.27 -42.66
N LEU A 810 23.20 -47.84 -41.54
CA LEU A 810 23.89 -47.48 -40.30
C LEU A 810 24.57 -48.68 -39.63
N LEU A 811 23.91 -49.85 -39.62
CA LEU A 811 24.49 -51.09 -39.08
C LEU A 811 25.70 -51.57 -39.90
N PHE A 812 25.63 -51.45 -41.23
CA PHE A 812 26.75 -51.80 -42.11
C PHE A 812 27.98 -50.89 -41.91
N LEU A 813 27.75 -49.57 -41.78
CA LEU A 813 28.80 -48.57 -41.51
C LEU A 813 29.49 -48.77 -40.15
N LEU A 814 28.72 -49.11 -39.10
CA LEU A 814 29.27 -49.40 -37.77
C LEU A 814 30.15 -50.66 -37.76
N LEU A 815 29.76 -51.70 -38.51
CA LEU A 815 30.54 -52.94 -38.60
C LEU A 815 31.89 -52.71 -39.32
N LEU A 816 31.89 -51.87 -40.36
CA LEU A 816 33.08 -51.50 -41.12
C LEU A 816 34.06 -50.66 -40.28
N LEU A 817 33.53 -49.75 -39.47
CA LEU A 817 34.31 -48.91 -38.55
C LEU A 817 34.94 -49.74 -37.41
N ALA A 818 34.22 -50.74 -36.90
CA ALA A 818 34.73 -51.68 -35.90
C ALA A 818 35.89 -52.54 -36.43
N LEU A 819 35.79 -53.01 -37.69
CA LEU A 819 36.87 -53.76 -38.37
C LEU A 819 38.11 -52.89 -38.60
N LEU A 820 37.93 -51.63 -39.02
CA LEU A 820 39.02 -50.67 -39.19
C LEU A 820 39.74 -50.35 -37.87
N LEU A 821 38.99 -50.16 -36.78
CA LEU A 821 39.55 -49.94 -35.44
C LEU A 821 40.29 -51.16 -34.89
N LEU A 822 39.84 -52.38 -35.19
CA LEU A 822 40.54 -53.63 -34.87
C LEU A 822 41.86 -53.78 -35.65
N CYS A 823 41.89 -53.36 -36.92
CA CYS A 823 43.12 -53.28 -37.71
C CYS A 823 44.06 -52.21 -37.17
N CYS A 824 43.57 -51.03 -36.76
CA CYS A 824 44.37 -49.99 -36.13
C CYS A 824 44.90 -50.40 -34.74
N TRP A 825 44.15 -51.21 -33.98
CA TRP A 825 44.57 -51.78 -32.69
C TRP A 825 45.78 -52.72 -32.86
N LYS A 826 45.81 -53.54 -33.92
CA LYS A 826 46.84 -54.58 -34.09
C LYS A 826 48.18 -54.06 -34.63
N TYR A 827 48.23 -52.85 -35.20
CA TYR A 827 49.41 -52.33 -35.91
C TYR A 827 50.01 -51.01 -35.40
N CYS A 828 49.46 -50.39 -34.35
CA CYS A 828 50.06 -49.18 -33.75
C CYS A 828 50.59 -49.42 -32.33
N ALA A 829 51.73 -50.08 -32.24
CA ALA A 829 52.61 -50.03 -31.08
C ALA A 829 53.66 -48.93 -31.31
N CYS A 830 53.45 -47.72 -30.77
CA CYS A 830 54.51 -46.86 -30.21
C CYS A 830 53.98 -45.47 -29.81
N CYS A 831 54.40 -45.05 -28.61
CA CYS A 831 54.41 -43.68 -28.08
C CYS A 831 53.10 -43.02 -27.64
N LYS A 832 52.83 -43.22 -26.34
CA LYS A 832 52.65 -42.18 -25.31
C LYS A 832 52.74 -40.72 -25.83
N THR A 833 51.65 -39.98 -25.66
CA THR A 833 51.49 -38.72 -24.87
C THR A 833 50.36 -37.87 -25.49
N CYS A 834 49.09 -38.26 -25.37
CA CYS A 834 47.98 -37.35 -25.74
C CYS A 834 46.56 -37.68 -25.22
N CYS A 835 46.33 -38.72 -24.42
CA CYS A 835 44.94 -39.09 -24.06
C CYS A 835 44.80 -39.47 -22.59
N GLN A 836 44.91 -38.46 -21.72
CA GLN A 836 44.52 -38.58 -20.31
C GLN A 836 43.26 -37.77 -19.97
N SER A 837 42.40 -37.43 -20.95
CA SER A 837 41.23 -36.57 -20.69
C SER A 837 39.90 -36.91 -21.40
N CYS A 838 39.72 -38.07 -22.05
CA CYS A 838 38.48 -38.31 -22.83
C CYS A 838 37.62 -39.51 -22.39
N LEU A 839 37.67 -39.92 -21.12
CA LEU A 839 36.71 -40.90 -20.56
C LEU A 839 36.11 -40.40 -19.25
N ALA A 840 35.27 -39.36 -19.36
CA ALA A 840 34.31 -38.98 -18.32
C ALA A 840 33.16 -38.15 -18.92
N LEU A 841 32.42 -38.68 -19.90
CA LEU A 841 31.17 -38.09 -20.37
C LEU A 841 30.07 -39.15 -20.53
N LEU A 842 29.71 -39.74 -19.39
CA LEU A 842 28.38 -40.28 -19.15
C LEU A 842 28.01 -39.95 -17.68
N PRO A 843 27.17 -38.95 -17.43
CA PRO A 843 26.42 -38.85 -16.18
C PRO A 843 24.94 -39.06 -16.46
N CYS A 844 24.53 -40.33 -16.59
CA CYS A 844 23.21 -40.75 -16.14
C CYS A 844 23.39 -41.31 -14.73
N CYS A 845 22.64 -40.73 -13.77
CA CYS A 845 22.56 -41.06 -12.34
C CYS A 845 23.42 -40.24 -11.35
N ARG A 846 23.08 -38.95 -11.20
CA ARG A 846 22.97 -38.27 -9.89
C ARG A 846 21.79 -37.29 -9.91
N LYS A 847 20.56 -37.75 -9.63
CA LYS A 847 19.43 -36.83 -9.38
C LYS A 847 19.37 -36.51 -7.88
N GLY A 848 20.31 -35.70 -7.41
CA GLY A 848 20.19 -34.96 -6.15
C GLY A 848 19.48 -33.62 -6.37
N ARG A 849 19.05 -32.93 -5.31
CA ARG A 849 18.63 -31.53 -5.42
C ARG A 849 19.84 -30.69 -5.77
N MET A 850 19.72 -29.74 -6.71
CA MET A 850 20.80 -28.80 -7.01
C MET A 850 20.33 -27.36 -6.90
N VAL A 851 21.21 -26.46 -6.46
CA VAL A 851 20.98 -25.01 -6.40
C VAL A 851 22.07 -24.27 -7.16
N GLY A 852 21.74 -23.22 -7.91
CA GLY A 852 22.75 -22.43 -8.63
C GLY A 852 22.17 -21.22 -9.34
N PHE A 853 23.04 -20.30 -9.78
CA PHE A 853 22.63 -19.11 -10.51
C PHE A 853 21.94 -19.48 -11.83
N LYS A 854 20.92 -18.73 -12.24
CA LYS A 854 20.18 -18.99 -13.48
C LYS A 854 21.06 -18.73 -14.73
N GLU A 855 21.63 -17.53 -14.77
CA GLU A 855 22.44 -17.01 -15.87
C GLU A 855 23.94 -17.19 -15.59
N ASP A 856 24.75 -17.26 -16.66
CA ASP A 856 26.21 -17.41 -16.56
C ASP A 856 26.92 -16.04 -16.56
N GLU A 857 26.33 -15.03 -17.20
CA GLU A 857 26.86 -13.66 -17.26
C GLU A 857 25.74 -12.61 -17.33
N TYR A 858 25.94 -11.46 -16.69
CA TYR A 858 25.17 -10.24 -16.86
C TYR A 858 26.05 -9.14 -17.45
N LEU A 859 25.55 -8.43 -18.46
CA LEU A 859 26.23 -7.28 -19.06
C LEU A 859 25.40 -6.02 -18.81
N LEU A 860 25.96 -5.08 -18.04
CA LEU A 860 25.32 -3.85 -17.61
C LEU A 860 26.12 -2.65 -18.13
N ARG A 861 25.43 -1.57 -18.47
CA ARG A 861 26.04 -0.27 -18.77
C ARG A 861 25.86 0.64 -17.57
N GLN A 862 26.92 1.33 -17.14
CA GLN A 862 26.85 2.18 -15.95
C GLN A 862 25.80 3.29 -16.09
N SER A 863 25.61 3.84 -17.29
CA SER A 863 24.59 4.85 -17.62
C SER A 863 23.15 4.38 -17.40
N LEU A 864 22.90 3.08 -17.38
CA LEU A 864 21.57 2.47 -17.22
C LEU A 864 21.34 1.91 -15.80
N LEU A 865 22.30 2.03 -14.89
CA LEU A 865 22.16 1.56 -13.51
C LEU A 865 21.37 2.57 -12.68
N THR A 866 20.18 2.20 -12.24
CA THR A 866 19.33 2.98 -11.33
C THR A 866 19.57 2.66 -9.85
N SER A 867 20.41 1.66 -9.56
CA SER A 867 20.68 1.13 -8.22
C SER A 867 22.13 0.70 -8.04
N ASP A 868 22.56 0.66 -6.78
CA ASP A 868 23.87 0.18 -6.32
C ASP A 868 23.93 -1.35 -6.13
N HIS A 869 22.93 -2.07 -6.65
CA HIS A 869 22.78 -3.51 -6.51
C HIS A 869 22.09 -4.12 -7.73
N LEU A 870 22.25 -5.43 -7.90
CA LEU A 870 21.60 -6.26 -8.91
C LEU A 870 20.95 -7.48 -8.25
N ASP A 871 19.65 -7.67 -8.47
CA ASP A 871 18.96 -8.89 -8.05
C ASP A 871 19.24 -10.02 -9.06
N THR A 872 19.98 -11.04 -8.62
CA THR A 872 20.42 -12.17 -9.44
C THR A 872 19.65 -13.45 -9.07
N PRO A 873 18.78 -13.98 -9.95
CA PRO A 873 18.00 -15.17 -9.65
C PRO A 873 18.88 -16.42 -9.47
N MET A 874 18.68 -17.12 -8.35
CA MET A 874 19.21 -18.44 -8.08
C MET A 874 18.06 -19.47 -8.11
N VAL A 875 18.28 -20.62 -8.76
CA VAL A 875 17.26 -21.62 -9.05
C VAL A 875 17.61 -22.95 -8.39
N ARG A 876 16.59 -23.62 -7.85
CA ARG A 876 16.64 -24.98 -7.31
C ARG A 876 16.04 -25.98 -8.30
N THR A 877 16.78 -27.03 -8.63
CA THR A 877 16.35 -28.13 -9.50
C THR A 877 16.23 -29.43 -8.72
N GLY A 878 15.18 -30.21 -8.98
CA GLY A 878 14.83 -31.41 -8.21
C GLY A 878 13.60 -31.21 -7.31
N PRO A 879 13.17 -32.23 -6.54
CA PRO A 879 11.93 -32.16 -5.77
C PRO A 879 12.01 -31.07 -4.67
N PRO A 880 11.11 -30.06 -4.65
CA PRO A 880 11.20 -28.87 -3.79
C PRO A 880 10.72 -29.14 -2.36
N LYS A 881 11.19 -30.23 -1.74
CA LYS A 881 10.86 -30.60 -0.36
C LYS A 881 11.96 -30.12 0.59
N GLY A 882 11.62 -29.62 1.77
CA GLY A 882 12.60 -29.10 2.74
C GLY A 882 13.29 -27.78 2.35
N THR A 883 14.15 -27.30 3.24
CA THR A 883 14.84 -26.01 3.14
C THR A 883 16.32 -26.17 2.78
N ASP A 884 16.82 -25.29 1.90
CA ASP A 884 18.23 -25.22 1.53
C ASP A 884 18.73 -23.77 1.69
N VAL A 885 19.75 -23.53 2.50
CA VAL A 885 20.40 -22.22 2.68
C VAL A 885 21.70 -22.23 1.91
N VAL A 886 21.88 -21.27 1.00
CA VAL A 886 23.07 -21.15 0.15
C VAL A 886 23.86 -19.92 0.56
N ARG A 887 25.15 -20.10 0.86
CA ARG A 887 26.08 -18.98 1.06
C ARG A 887 26.66 -18.54 -0.28
N TRP A 888 26.81 -17.23 -0.43
CA TRP A 888 27.41 -16.63 -1.61
C TRP A 888 28.40 -15.55 -1.20
N LYS A 889 29.37 -15.27 -2.07
CA LYS A 889 30.33 -14.19 -1.90
C LYS A 889 30.65 -13.53 -3.24
N VAL A 890 31.10 -12.29 -3.19
CA VAL A 890 31.68 -11.58 -4.33
C VAL A 890 33.16 -11.41 -4.06
N THR A 891 33.98 -11.90 -4.99
CA THR A 891 35.44 -11.79 -4.90
C THR A 891 35.98 -10.82 -5.95
N ASP A 892 36.81 -9.89 -5.49
CA ASP A 892 37.71 -9.03 -6.28
C ASP A 892 37.06 -7.96 -7.19
N ASN A 893 37.00 -6.73 -6.67
CA ASN A 893 36.55 -5.53 -7.36
C ASN A 893 37.65 -4.74 -8.12
N VAL A 894 38.87 -5.27 -8.28
CA VAL A 894 39.97 -4.45 -8.83
C VAL A 894 40.49 -5.03 -10.13
N HIS A 895 39.78 -4.74 -11.22
CA HIS A 895 40.42 -4.60 -12.51
C HIS A 895 41.11 -3.24 -12.55
N ARG A 896 42.39 -3.28 -12.19
CA ARG A 896 43.38 -2.30 -12.61
C ARG A 896 44.50 -3.11 -13.23
N GLY A 897 45.10 -2.62 -14.31
CA GLY A 897 46.28 -3.27 -14.88
C GLY A 897 47.33 -3.55 -13.80
N PRO A 898 48.08 -4.68 -13.86
CA PRO A 898 49.03 -5.09 -12.81
C PRO A 898 50.12 -4.06 -12.46
N ASN A 899 50.27 -3.01 -13.29
CA ASN A 899 51.22 -1.90 -13.10
C ASN A 899 50.56 -0.60 -12.56
N HIS A 900 49.27 -0.58 -12.22
CA HIS A 900 48.59 0.63 -11.76
C HIS A 900 49.03 1.02 -10.32
N PRO A 901 49.42 2.28 -10.05
CA PRO A 901 50.00 2.69 -8.76
C PRO A 901 49.13 2.36 -7.55
N GLN A 902 47.81 2.48 -7.70
CA GLN A 902 46.84 2.20 -6.65
C GLN A 902 46.42 0.72 -6.53
N ALA A 903 46.82 -0.16 -7.46
CA ALA A 903 46.65 -1.61 -7.31
C ALA A 903 47.74 -2.23 -6.41
N LEU A 904 48.89 -1.55 -6.31
CA LEU A 904 50.05 -1.92 -5.49
C LEU A 904 49.93 -1.47 -4.02
N ILE A 905 49.01 -0.56 -3.71
CA ILE A 905 48.75 -0.08 -2.34
C ILE A 905 47.89 -1.13 -1.62
N LYS A 906 48.49 -1.85 -0.66
CA LYS A 906 47.72 -2.69 0.27
C LYS A 906 46.86 -1.78 1.16
N PRO A 907 45.52 -1.93 1.18
CA PRO A 907 44.65 -1.14 2.05
C PRO A 907 45.10 -1.27 3.50
N ASN A 908 45.07 -0.18 4.25
CA ASN A 908 45.46 -0.19 5.66
C ASN A 908 44.45 -1.05 6.45
N PRO A 909 44.86 -2.15 7.10
CA PRO A 909 43.93 -3.02 7.82
C PRO A 909 43.25 -2.34 9.01
N LYS A 910 43.86 -1.27 9.54
CA LYS A 910 43.31 -0.48 10.67
C LYS A 910 42.41 0.67 10.21
N GLU A 911 42.27 0.90 8.91
CA GLU A 911 41.38 1.92 8.37
C GLU A 911 39.93 1.59 8.72
N THR A 912 39.20 2.58 9.23
CA THR A 912 37.77 2.43 9.51
C THR A 912 36.99 2.62 8.21
N ILE A 913 36.27 1.58 7.80
CA ILE A 913 35.42 1.59 6.60
C ILE A 913 33.97 1.32 6.97
N GLN A 914 33.06 1.63 6.05
CA GLN A 914 31.64 1.36 6.20
C GLN A 914 31.31 -0.05 5.69
N PHE A 915 30.56 -0.79 6.49
CA PHE A 915 30.05 -2.13 6.20
C PHE A 915 28.53 -2.08 6.07
N PRO A 916 27.98 -2.00 4.84
CA PRO A 916 26.56 -2.20 4.61
C PRO A 916 26.13 -3.60 5.05
N LEU A 917 25.07 -3.66 5.84
CA LEU A 917 24.52 -4.86 6.45
C LEU A 917 23.02 -4.96 6.16
N SER A 918 22.59 -6.06 5.56
CA SER A 918 21.18 -6.35 5.28
C SER A 918 20.75 -7.62 6.01
N VAL A 919 19.65 -7.58 6.75
CA VAL A 919 19.08 -8.74 7.47
C VAL A 919 17.56 -8.74 7.36
N ARG A 920 16.94 -9.92 7.28
CA ARG A 920 15.47 -10.05 7.27
C ARG A 920 14.92 -10.10 8.69
N LEU A 921 14.08 -9.14 9.06
CA LEU A 921 13.42 -9.09 10.37
C LEU A 921 12.25 -10.08 10.42
N ASN A 922 11.93 -10.61 11.60
CA ASN A 922 10.70 -11.40 11.81
C ASN A 922 9.50 -10.48 12.02
N ARG A 923 9.27 -9.60 11.05
CA ARG A 923 8.23 -8.58 11.03
C ARG A 923 7.78 -8.40 9.58
N LEU A 924 6.46 -8.34 9.37
CA LEU A 924 5.91 -8.05 8.05
C LEU A 924 6.16 -6.59 7.67
N PHE A 925 6.40 -6.36 6.39
CA PHE A 925 6.56 -5.03 5.83
C PHE A 925 5.20 -4.34 5.75
N SER A 926 5.18 -3.05 6.11
CA SER A 926 4.04 -2.16 5.88
C SER A 926 4.52 -0.98 5.06
N ASP A 927 3.65 -0.41 4.23
CA ASP A 927 4.01 0.76 3.40
C ASP A 927 4.44 1.96 4.24
N ILE A 928 4.06 2.02 5.52
CA ILE A 928 4.48 3.05 6.49
C ILE A 928 5.99 2.95 6.79
N LEU A 929 6.57 1.75 6.76
CA LEU A 929 8.01 1.53 6.98
C LEU A 929 8.87 1.99 5.80
N SER A 930 8.29 2.16 4.61
CA SER A 930 8.98 2.73 3.44
C SER A 930 9.28 4.22 3.59
N ARG A 931 8.54 4.92 4.47
CA ARG A 931 8.66 6.36 4.68
C ARG A 931 9.63 6.64 5.84
N PRO A 932 10.82 7.23 5.58
CA PRO A 932 11.87 7.37 6.61
C PRO A 932 11.45 8.18 7.84
N GLU A 933 10.51 9.11 7.67
CA GLU A 933 10.01 10.05 8.68
C GLU A 933 8.83 9.52 9.50
N SER A 934 8.36 8.29 9.24
CA SER A 934 7.22 7.76 9.98
C SER A 934 7.61 7.40 11.42
N ARG A 935 6.70 7.63 12.36
CA ARG A 935 6.90 7.29 13.77
C ARG A 935 7.20 5.79 13.98
N GLU A 936 6.60 4.92 13.16
CA GLU A 936 6.86 3.47 13.19
C GLU A 936 8.27 3.13 12.68
N ALA A 937 8.73 3.77 11.60
CA ALA A 937 10.09 3.61 11.09
C ALA A 937 11.13 4.16 12.09
N ASP A 938 10.87 5.29 12.72
CA ASP A 938 11.73 5.87 13.77
C ASP A 938 11.84 4.97 15.00
N GLN A 939 10.73 4.39 15.45
CA GLN A 939 10.71 3.47 16.57
C GLN A 939 11.48 2.18 16.25
N LEU A 940 11.26 1.60 15.07
CA LEU A 940 11.98 0.41 14.64
C LEU A 940 13.47 0.71 14.41
N ARG A 941 13.82 1.90 13.92
CA ARG A 941 15.22 2.33 13.76
C ARG A 941 15.94 2.43 15.09
N LYS A 942 15.27 2.92 16.14
CA LYS A 942 15.81 2.94 17.51
C LYS A 942 15.99 1.52 18.06
N GLU A 943 14.99 0.66 17.90
CA GLU A 943 15.06 -0.75 18.31
C GLU A 943 16.20 -1.50 17.61
N VAL A 944 16.39 -1.26 16.31
CA VAL A 944 17.52 -1.78 15.53
C VAL A 944 18.85 -1.25 16.08
N ALA A 945 18.96 0.06 16.26
CA ALA A 945 20.19 0.66 16.77
C ALA A 945 20.55 0.11 18.15
N ASP A 946 19.59 -0.04 19.06
CA ASP A 946 19.86 -0.54 20.41
C ASP A 946 20.32 -2.01 20.36
N ASN A 947 19.61 -2.88 19.66
CA ASN A 947 19.91 -4.31 19.64
C ASN A 947 21.15 -4.68 18.80
N VAL A 948 21.28 -4.11 17.61
CA VAL A 948 22.36 -4.44 16.67
C VAL A 948 23.71 -3.90 17.18
N ASN A 949 23.71 -2.73 17.84
CA ASN A 949 24.92 -2.19 18.45
C ASN A 949 25.43 -3.06 19.60
N GLU A 950 24.56 -3.60 20.45
CA GLU A 950 24.99 -4.50 21.53
C GLU A 950 25.72 -5.75 21.01
N VAL A 951 25.27 -6.30 19.87
CA VAL A 951 25.93 -7.44 19.23
C VAL A 951 27.32 -7.05 18.71
N TYR A 952 27.44 -5.93 17.97
CA TYR A 952 28.71 -5.53 17.36
C TYR A 952 29.69 -4.83 18.31
N LYS A 953 29.31 -4.51 19.56
CA LYS A 953 30.25 -4.08 20.61
C LYS A 953 31.40 -5.08 20.83
N GLN A 954 31.19 -6.35 20.49
CA GLN A 954 32.20 -7.40 20.59
C GLN A 954 33.34 -7.22 19.58
N ILE A 955 33.16 -6.35 18.56
CA ILE A 955 34.15 -6.08 17.52
C ILE A 955 34.97 -4.85 17.92
N PRO A 956 36.30 -5.00 18.13
CA PRO A 956 37.15 -3.88 18.53
C PRO A 956 37.15 -2.77 17.46
N GLY A 957 36.84 -1.54 17.86
CA GLY A 957 36.80 -0.38 16.96
C GLY A 957 35.51 -0.23 16.14
N ALA A 958 34.51 -1.09 16.34
CA ALA A 958 33.19 -0.90 15.74
C ALA A 958 32.46 0.30 16.37
N GLN A 959 31.89 1.15 15.52
CA GLN A 959 31.06 2.28 15.90
C GLN A 959 29.58 1.90 15.84
N LYS A 960 28.71 2.80 16.30
CA LYS A 960 27.26 2.59 16.22
C LYS A 960 26.80 2.51 14.78
N VAL A 961 25.81 1.65 14.51
CA VAL A 961 25.16 1.55 13.21
C VAL A 961 24.45 2.86 12.83
N GLN A 962 24.46 3.19 11.55
CA GLN A 962 23.89 4.41 10.97
C GLN A 962 23.13 4.09 9.67
N LYS A 963 22.35 5.07 9.17
CA LYS A 963 21.63 5.00 7.89
C LYS A 963 20.70 3.78 7.77
N THR A 964 19.96 3.45 8.84
CA THR A 964 19.03 2.31 8.82
C THR A 964 17.78 2.61 7.99
N ALA A 965 17.52 1.75 7.01
CA ALA A 965 16.36 1.78 6.11
C ALA A 965 15.64 0.42 6.07
N PHE A 966 14.39 0.42 5.62
CA PHE A 966 13.53 -0.77 5.58
C PHE A 966 12.94 -0.94 4.18
N ARG A 967 12.96 -2.16 3.64
CA ARG A 967 12.40 -2.47 2.31
C ARG A 967 11.82 -3.89 2.23
N MET A 968 11.09 -4.18 1.17
CA MET A 968 10.71 -5.55 0.79
C MET A 968 11.70 -6.17 -0.21
N GLN A 969 11.64 -7.49 -0.36
CA GLN A 969 12.35 -8.23 -1.40
C GLN A 969 11.32 -8.96 -2.29
N ARG A 970 11.20 -8.55 -3.56
CA ARG A 970 10.12 -8.99 -4.47
C ARG A 970 10.10 -10.50 -4.71
N ASN A 971 11.26 -11.13 -4.93
CA ASN A 971 11.35 -12.57 -5.20
C ASN A 971 12.04 -13.33 -4.04
N ALA A 972 11.41 -13.33 -2.87
CA ALA A 972 11.89 -14.03 -1.67
C ALA A 972 11.08 -15.29 -1.34
N GLY A 973 10.40 -15.87 -2.33
CA GLY A 973 9.53 -17.04 -2.15
C GLY A 973 8.39 -16.77 -1.16
N LYS A 974 8.21 -17.67 -0.19
CA LYS A 974 7.15 -17.55 0.85
C LYS A 974 7.40 -16.43 1.86
N ARG A 975 8.52 -15.70 1.75
CA ARG A 975 8.95 -14.65 2.71
C ARG A 975 9.02 -13.26 2.07
N GLN A 976 8.34 -13.02 0.95
CA GLN A 976 8.30 -11.73 0.25
C GLN A 976 7.76 -10.58 1.11
N ASP A 977 6.82 -10.86 2.00
CA ASP A 977 6.14 -9.84 2.82
C ASP A 977 6.94 -9.47 4.09
N TYR A 978 8.14 -10.01 4.29
CA TYR A 978 8.98 -9.72 5.45
C TYR A 978 9.89 -8.50 5.21
N THR A 979 10.04 -7.67 6.25
CA THR A 979 10.89 -6.48 6.21
C THR A 979 12.37 -6.84 6.14
N ILE A 980 13.08 -6.33 5.14
CA ILE A 980 14.54 -6.27 5.10
C ILE A 980 14.98 -4.98 5.78
N MET A 981 15.89 -5.11 6.75
CA MET A 981 16.58 -4.02 7.43
C MET A 981 17.95 -3.85 6.79
N ASP A 982 18.19 -2.70 6.19
CA ASP A 982 19.51 -2.29 5.69
C ASP A 982 20.10 -1.27 6.67
N THR A 983 21.35 -1.44 7.08
CA THR A 983 22.04 -0.53 8.01
C THR A 983 23.53 -0.52 7.73
N VAL A 984 24.26 0.52 8.18
CA VAL A 984 25.70 0.66 7.93
C VAL A 984 26.47 0.61 9.25
N LEU A 985 27.43 -0.30 9.38
CA LEU A 985 28.34 -0.43 10.52
C LEU A 985 29.73 0.12 10.15
N SER A 986 30.30 1.03 10.94
CA SER A 986 31.68 1.49 10.71
C SER A 986 32.66 0.71 11.61
N ALA A 987 33.66 0.06 11.04
CA ALA A 987 34.64 -0.73 11.79
C ALA A 987 36.00 -0.81 11.06
N PRO A 988 37.09 -1.28 11.70
CA PRO A 988 38.35 -1.53 11.00
C PRO A 988 38.20 -2.56 9.88
N ARG A 989 38.85 -2.33 8.74
CA ARG A 989 38.81 -3.23 7.58
C ARG A 989 39.17 -4.69 7.94
N SER A 990 40.12 -4.88 8.86
CA SER A 990 40.50 -6.22 9.34
C SER A 990 39.37 -7.01 10.02
N SER A 991 38.30 -6.33 10.45
CA SER A 991 37.17 -6.94 11.16
C SER A 991 36.13 -7.57 10.23
N TYR A 992 36.27 -7.47 8.90
CA TYR A 992 35.30 -8.05 7.95
C TYR A 992 34.96 -9.53 8.22
N PRO A 993 35.91 -10.45 8.43
CA PRO A 993 35.59 -11.86 8.69
C PRO A 993 34.83 -12.07 10.00
N ASP A 994 35.16 -11.26 11.02
CA ASP A 994 34.51 -11.31 12.32
C ASP A 994 33.07 -10.76 12.24
N ILE A 995 32.85 -9.70 11.47
CA ILE A 995 31.51 -9.15 11.19
C ILE A 995 30.66 -10.19 10.47
N VAL A 996 31.15 -10.81 9.39
CA VAL A 996 30.41 -11.84 8.64
C VAL A 996 30.04 -13.00 9.56
N LYS A 997 31.02 -13.54 10.30
CA LYS A 997 30.81 -14.68 11.21
C LYS A 997 29.83 -14.35 12.34
N LEU A 998 29.92 -13.15 12.92
CA LEU A 998 29.04 -12.72 14.00
C LEU A 998 27.61 -12.48 13.48
N THR A 999 27.47 -11.87 12.31
CA THR A 999 26.18 -11.66 11.64
C THR A 999 25.51 -13.00 11.35
N GLU A 1000 26.23 -13.91 10.69
CA GLU A 1000 25.74 -15.24 10.36
C GLU A 1000 25.28 -16.01 11.60
N LYS A 1001 26.07 -16.00 12.68
CA LYS A 1001 25.73 -16.65 13.93
C LYS A 1001 24.41 -16.12 14.52
N ASN A 1002 24.21 -14.80 14.54
CA ASN A 1002 23.00 -14.20 15.11
C ASN A 1002 21.76 -14.44 14.23
N VAL A 1003 21.93 -14.39 12.90
CA VAL A 1003 20.88 -14.72 11.93
C VAL A 1003 20.47 -16.18 12.05
N GLN A 1004 21.42 -17.10 12.18
CA GLN A 1004 21.12 -18.52 12.39
C GLN A 1004 20.45 -18.77 13.74
N SER A 1005 20.76 -17.99 14.78
CA SER A 1005 20.05 -18.06 16.06
C SER A 1005 18.65 -17.41 16.05
N GLY A 1006 18.27 -16.71 14.97
CA GLY A 1006 16.96 -16.08 14.82
C GLY A 1006 16.78 -14.77 15.62
N SER A 1007 17.85 -14.17 16.12
CA SER A 1007 17.78 -12.87 16.81
C SER A 1007 19.13 -12.17 16.91
N PHE A 1008 19.12 -10.83 16.80
CA PHE A 1008 20.18 -9.95 17.30
C PHE A 1008 19.73 -9.43 18.65
N GLN A 1009 20.23 -10.01 19.74
CA GLN A 1009 19.76 -9.71 21.10
C GLN A 1009 18.22 -9.92 21.21
N ASP A 1010 17.43 -8.87 21.45
CA ASP A 1010 15.97 -8.96 21.53
C ASP A 1010 15.28 -8.77 20.16
N LEU A 1011 16.00 -8.24 19.17
CA LEU A 1011 15.50 -8.04 17.81
C LEU A 1011 15.38 -9.38 17.08
N LYS A 1012 14.16 -9.82 16.80
CA LYS A 1012 13.89 -11.09 16.12
C LYS A 1012 14.19 -10.98 14.62
N VAL A 1013 15.01 -11.90 14.13
CA VAL A 1013 15.38 -12.00 12.71
C VAL A 1013 15.05 -13.37 12.17
N VAL A 1014 14.83 -13.42 10.86
CA VAL A 1014 14.45 -14.62 10.15
C VAL A 1014 15.72 -15.33 9.66
N PRO A 1015 15.95 -16.60 10.04
CA PRO A 1015 17.15 -17.32 9.61
C PRO A 1015 17.24 -17.48 8.10
N GLY A 1016 18.47 -17.48 7.58
CA GLY A 1016 18.75 -17.82 6.18
C GLY A 1016 18.81 -16.65 5.20
N TYR A 1017 18.74 -15.40 5.67
CA TYR A 1017 19.03 -14.22 4.84
C TYR A 1017 19.94 -13.22 5.55
N TYR A 1018 21.10 -12.93 4.96
CA TYR A 1018 21.91 -11.77 5.31
C TYR A 1018 22.81 -11.34 4.16
N THR A 1019 23.28 -10.09 4.21
CA THR A 1019 24.34 -9.57 3.34
C THR A 1019 25.24 -8.67 4.15
N VAL A 1020 26.55 -8.86 4.04
CA VAL A 1020 27.58 -8.00 4.61
C VAL A 1020 28.50 -7.58 3.47
N ALA A 1021 28.58 -6.28 3.21
CA ALA A 1021 29.41 -5.73 2.16
C ALA A 1021 30.55 -4.87 2.72
N THR A 1022 31.56 -4.64 1.90
CA THR A 1022 32.63 -3.67 2.09
C THR A 1022 32.71 -2.77 0.85
N ASP A 1023 33.79 -2.03 0.67
CA ASP A 1023 34.09 -1.34 -0.59
C ASP A 1023 34.73 -2.25 -1.67
N ARG A 1024 35.06 -3.52 -1.35
CA ARG A 1024 35.81 -4.44 -2.24
C ARG A 1024 35.24 -5.86 -2.38
N GLU A 1025 34.36 -6.26 -1.48
CA GLU A 1025 33.84 -7.63 -1.38
C GLU A 1025 32.53 -7.66 -0.60
N ALA A 1026 31.70 -8.67 -0.82
CA ALA A 1026 30.50 -8.95 -0.03
C ALA A 1026 30.34 -10.44 0.21
N SER A 1027 29.65 -10.79 1.30
CA SER A 1027 29.25 -12.15 1.63
C SER A 1027 27.81 -12.15 2.12
N GLY A 1028 27.06 -13.18 1.76
CA GLY A 1028 25.67 -13.31 2.20
C GLY A 1028 25.18 -14.74 2.19
N ALA A 1029 23.93 -14.91 2.61
CA ALA A 1029 23.21 -16.17 2.51
C ALA A 1029 21.77 -15.91 2.05
N ILE A 1030 21.22 -16.86 1.31
CA ILE A 1030 19.80 -16.90 0.94
C ILE A 1030 19.21 -18.28 1.26
N GLU A 1031 17.91 -18.32 1.53
CA GLU A 1031 17.19 -19.54 1.87
C GLU A 1031 16.14 -19.86 0.80
N PHE A 1032 16.17 -21.09 0.30
CA PHE A 1032 15.10 -21.72 -0.47
C PHE A 1032 14.12 -22.39 0.49
N GLN A 1033 12.92 -21.84 0.61
CA GLN A 1033 11.86 -22.45 1.43
C GLN A 1033 11.29 -23.71 0.75
N GLU A 1034 10.61 -24.56 1.50
CA GLU A 1034 9.89 -25.69 0.94
C GLU A 1034 8.83 -25.22 -0.08
N GLY A 1035 8.84 -25.83 -1.28
CA GLY A 1035 7.97 -25.46 -2.40
C GLY A 1035 8.42 -24.24 -3.21
N VAL A 1036 9.58 -23.64 -2.89
CA VAL A 1036 10.12 -22.48 -3.64
C VAL A 1036 11.21 -22.94 -4.61
N GLU A 1037 11.09 -22.59 -5.88
CA GLU A 1037 12.00 -23.02 -6.95
C GLU A 1037 13.05 -21.95 -7.32
N SER A 1038 12.77 -20.67 -7.08
CA SER A 1038 13.70 -19.57 -7.35
C SER A 1038 13.65 -18.51 -6.26
N VAL A 1039 14.81 -17.93 -5.93
CA VAL A 1039 14.97 -16.79 -5.01
C VAL A 1039 16.03 -15.85 -5.56
N ASP A 1040 15.82 -14.54 -5.45
CA ASP A 1040 16.80 -13.55 -5.90
C ASP A 1040 17.90 -13.31 -4.85
N VAL A 1041 19.14 -13.31 -5.30
CA VAL A 1041 20.31 -12.89 -4.53
C VAL A 1041 20.55 -11.41 -4.81
N HIS A 1042 20.44 -10.57 -3.78
CA HIS A 1042 20.66 -9.13 -3.87
C HIS A 1042 22.16 -8.82 -3.82
N VAL A 1043 22.78 -8.64 -4.99
CA VAL A 1043 24.24 -8.48 -5.13
C VAL A 1043 24.63 -7.00 -5.18
N PRO A 1044 25.40 -6.46 -4.22
CA PRO A 1044 25.93 -5.10 -4.30
C PRO A 1044 26.87 -4.91 -5.50
N LEU A 1045 26.68 -3.81 -6.23
CA LEU A 1045 27.52 -3.40 -7.35
C LEU A 1045 28.55 -2.38 -6.84
N PHE A 1046 29.81 -2.76 -6.87
CA PHE A 1046 30.88 -1.95 -6.30
C PHE A 1046 31.55 -1.07 -7.35
N VAL A 1047 30.85 -0.06 -7.87
CA VAL A 1047 31.39 0.81 -8.94
C VAL A 1047 31.99 2.08 -8.33
N LYS A 1048 33.21 2.44 -8.74
CA LYS A 1048 33.90 3.68 -8.37
C LYS A 1048 34.27 4.49 -9.61
N GLU A 1049 34.40 5.81 -9.45
CA GLU A 1049 34.80 6.71 -10.54
C GLU A 1049 36.21 6.41 -11.06
N GLU A 1050 37.07 5.80 -10.24
CA GLU A 1050 38.44 5.44 -10.60
C GLU A 1050 38.62 4.00 -11.12
N ASP A 1051 37.53 3.31 -11.46
CA ASP A 1051 37.56 1.98 -12.10
C ASP A 1051 37.70 2.08 -13.63
N ASP A 1052 38.32 1.06 -14.24
CA ASP A 1052 38.49 0.87 -15.69
C ASP A 1052 37.15 0.83 -16.45
N ASP A 1053 37.18 1.08 -17.78
CA ASP A 1053 36.01 1.12 -18.67
C ASP A 1053 35.16 -0.15 -18.69
N LYS A 1054 35.71 -1.25 -18.21
CA LYS A 1054 35.00 -2.53 -18.07
C LYS A 1054 35.37 -3.14 -16.72
N LYS A 1055 34.41 -3.18 -15.82
CA LYS A 1055 34.53 -3.83 -14.50
C LYS A 1055 33.81 -5.16 -14.51
N GLN A 1056 34.45 -6.23 -14.05
CA GLN A 1056 33.80 -7.53 -13.88
C GLN A 1056 33.77 -7.90 -12.40
N LEU A 1057 32.60 -8.32 -11.93
CA LEU A 1057 32.37 -8.83 -10.59
C LEU A 1057 32.09 -10.33 -10.69
N LEU A 1058 32.83 -11.13 -9.94
CA LEU A 1058 32.60 -12.58 -9.88
C LEU A 1058 31.78 -12.91 -8.62
N VAL A 1059 30.56 -13.38 -8.82
CA VAL A 1059 29.71 -13.87 -7.73
C VAL A 1059 29.82 -15.39 -7.66
N GLU A 1060 30.16 -15.92 -6.49
CA GLU A 1060 30.34 -17.34 -6.24
C GLU A 1060 29.33 -17.84 -5.19
N ALA A 1061 28.59 -18.90 -5.52
CA ALA A 1061 27.88 -19.74 -4.56
C ALA A 1061 28.90 -20.66 -3.87
N VAL A 1062 29.12 -20.43 -2.57
CA VAL A 1062 30.22 -21.03 -1.81
C VAL A 1062 29.87 -22.47 -1.44
N ASP A 1063 28.82 -22.63 -0.64
CA ASP A 1063 28.34 -23.90 -0.12
C ASP A 1063 26.88 -23.82 0.35
N VAL A 1064 26.32 -24.98 0.73
CA VAL A 1064 24.97 -25.13 1.27
C VAL A 1064 25.08 -25.59 2.73
N PRO A 1065 25.21 -24.66 3.71
CA PRO A 1065 25.37 -25.03 5.12
C PRO A 1065 24.20 -25.79 5.74
N LEU A 1066 22.99 -25.60 5.21
CA LEU A 1066 21.77 -26.22 5.70
C LEU A 1066 20.95 -26.67 4.49
N GLY A 1067 20.60 -27.94 4.43
CA GLY A 1067 19.93 -28.53 3.26
C GLY A 1067 20.70 -29.73 2.70
N ILE A 1068 20.16 -30.32 1.64
CA ILE A 1068 20.77 -31.47 0.94
C ILE A 1068 21.07 -31.15 -0.52
N ALA A 1069 20.83 -29.92 -0.95
CA ALA A 1069 21.14 -29.49 -2.30
C ALA A 1069 22.65 -29.41 -2.53
N GLU A 1070 23.11 -29.94 -3.66
CA GLU A 1070 24.47 -29.71 -4.17
C GLU A 1070 24.49 -28.41 -4.98
N ILE A 1071 25.64 -27.73 -5.06
CA ILE A 1071 25.77 -26.56 -5.92
C ILE A 1071 25.89 -27.02 -7.37
N GLY A 1072 24.94 -26.61 -8.20
CA GLY A 1072 24.99 -26.77 -9.65
C GLY A 1072 25.81 -25.65 -10.28
N LYS A 1073 25.14 -24.58 -10.71
CA LYS A 1073 25.80 -23.39 -11.28
C LYS A 1073 26.40 -22.52 -10.16
N ARG A 1074 27.71 -22.66 -9.97
CA ARG A 1074 28.47 -22.00 -8.88
C ARG A 1074 28.77 -20.52 -9.13
N LEU A 1075 29.06 -20.13 -10.37
CA LEU A 1075 29.60 -18.80 -10.69
C LEU A 1075 28.64 -18.02 -11.60
N VAL A 1076 28.57 -16.72 -11.40
CA VAL A 1076 27.99 -15.77 -12.38
C VAL A 1076 28.89 -14.54 -12.49
N ASN A 1077 29.15 -14.13 -13.72
CA ASN A 1077 29.95 -12.94 -14.03
C ASN A 1077 29.04 -11.73 -14.20
N ILE A 1078 29.27 -10.62 -13.50
CA ILE A 1078 28.56 -9.36 -13.73
C ILE A 1078 29.55 -8.37 -14.31
N THR A 1079 29.41 -8.08 -15.60
CA THR A 1079 30.24 -7.12 -16.34
C THR A 1079 29.53 -5.77 -16.39
N ILE A 1080 30.18 -4.71 -15.92
CA ILE A 1080 29.72 -3.31 -15.96
C ILE A 1080 30.62 -2.54 -16.92
N ILE A 1081 30.04 -1.99 -17.99
CA ILE A 1081 30.74 -1.16 -18.97
C ILE A 1081 30.54 0.31 -18.60
N LYS A 1082 31.66 1.02 -18.42
CA LYS A 1082 31.76 2.46 -18.31
C LYS A 1082 31.81 3.07 -19.70
N GLU A 1083 30.90 3.98 -19.98
CA GLU A 1083 30.95 4.80 -21.19
C GLU A 1083 31.68 6.10 -20.82
N HIS A 1084 32.76 6.45 -21.53
CA HIS A 1084 33.45 7.72 -21.32
C HIS A 1084 32.51 8.88 -21.68
N ALA A 1085 31.95 9.53 -20.66
CA ALA A 1085 31.53 10.92 -20.79
C ALA A 1085 32.81 11.78 -20.82
N THR A 1086 33.01 12.51 -21.91
CA THR A 1086 34.00 13.59 -21.99
C THR A 1086 33.71 14.66 -20.92
N SER A 1087 34.57 14.71 -19.90
CA SER A 1087 34.96 15.84 -19.01
C SER A 1087 33.87 16.85 -18.55
N VAL A 1088 33.40 16.81 -17.29
CA VAL A 1088 33.92 17.48 -16.04
C VAL A 1088 33.31 18.87 -15.78
N PHE A 1089 32.53 18.97 -14.68
CA PHE A 1089 32.89 19.75 -13.48
C PHE A 1089 32.17 19.20 -12.24
N SER A 1090 32.94 18.72 -11.26
CA SER A 1090 32.49 18.44 -9.89
C SER A 1090 33.35 19.23 -8.91
N PHE A 1091 32.73 19.97 -8.00
CA PHE A 1091 33.41 20.58 -6.86
C PHE A 1091 32.85 20.02 -5.54
N LEU A 1092 33.70 19.21 -4.92
CA LEU A 1092 33.96 19.06 -3.47
C LEU A 1092 33.06 18.16 -2.61
N GLN A 1093 33.69 17.08 -2.15
CA GLN A 1093 33.37 16.27 -0.97
C GLN A 1093 33.53 17.06 0.36
N PRO A 1094 32.83 16.66 1.44
CA PRO A 1094 33.10 17.14 2.80
C PRO A 1094 34.18 16.29 3.51
N PRO A 1095 35.07 16.86 4.34
CA PRO A 1095 35.95 16.09 5.21
C PRO A 1095 35.36 15.92 6.62
N THR A 1096 35.38 14.69 7.14
CA THR A 1096 35.21 14.39 8.57
C THR A 1096 36.57 14.30 9.25
N HIS A 1097 36.82 15.12 10.28
CA HIS A 1097 37.68 14.78 11.42
C HIS A 1097 37.24 15.57 12.65
N THR A 1098 36.93 14.86 13.73
CA THR A 1098 36.67 15.38 15.08
C THR A 1098 37.98 15.53 15.86
N ALA A 1099 38.21 16.68 16.51
CA ALA A 1099 39.01 16.78 17.74
C ALA A 1099 38.74 18.11 18.48
N ASP A 1100 38.30 17.95 19.73
CA ASP A 1100 38.57 18.74 20.94
C ASP A 1100 38.20 20.22 21.10
N ARG A 1101 37.63 20.43 22.30
CA ARG A 1101 37.16 21.66 22.94
C ARG A 1101 38.35 22.34 23.65
N MET A 1102 38.63 23.60 23.33
CA MET A 1102 39.42 24.50 24.18
C MET A 1102 38.94 25.96 24.01
N GLU A 1103 39.10 26.75 25.07
CA GLU A 1103 38.29 27.90 25.51
C GLU A 1103 38.58 29.26 24.83
N TRP A 1104 37.52 30.11 24.79
CA TRP A 1104 37.38 31.60 24.93
C TRP A 1104 38.58 32.55 24.69
N PRO A 1105 38.41 33.77 24.11
CA PRO A 1105 37.46 34.78 24.65
C PRO A 1105 36.79 35.77 23.66
N THR A 1106 35.69 36.36 24.16
CA THR A 1106 35.11 37.65 23.76
C THR A 1106 36.12 38.79 23.68
N PHE A 1107 36.02 39.72 22.72
CA PHE A 1107 36.07 41.18 22.96
C PHE A 1107 35.67 42.03 21.72
N GLN A 1108 34.64 42.86 21.94
CA GLN A 1108 34.30 44.21 21.46
C GLN A 1108 34.62 44.73 20.04
N SER A 1109 33.55 45.32 19.49
CA SER A 1109 33.45 46.40 18.51
C SER A 1109 34.23 47.69 18.85
N ALA A 1110 34.82 48.34 17.85
CA ALA A 1110 34.84 49.80 17.71
C ALA A 1110 35.27 50.20 16.29
N GLY A 1111 34.46 51.02 15.60
CA GLY A 1111 34.76 51.54 14.27
C GLY A 1111 35.65 52.79 14.26
N ARG A 1112 36.14 53.16 13.07
CA ARG A 1112 36.23 54.56 12.62
C ARG A 1112 36.57 54.69 11.12
N SER A 1113 35.71 55.48 10.49
CA SER A 1113 35.72 56.10 9.15
C SER A 1113 37.07 56.62 8.62
N LEU A 1114 37.28 56.56 7.29
CA LEU A 1114 37.95 57.61 6.50
C LEU A 1114 37.51 57.60 5.01
N ARG A 1115 36.74 58.65 4.66
CA ARG A 1115 36.67 59.48 3.42
C ARG A 1115 37.01 58.88 2.03
N MET A 1116 36.06 59.07 1.10
CA MET A 1116 36.34 59.58 -0.25
C MET A 1116 35.71 60.97 -0.41
N ASP A 1117 36.41 61.82 -1.15
CA ASP A 1117 36.14 63.24 -1.38
C ASP A 1117 34.93 63.52 -2.29
N GLU A 1118 34.41 64.73 -2.11
CA GLU A 1118 33.36 65.45 -2.83
C GLU A 1118 33.78 65.85 -4.28
N PRO A 1119 32.86 66.32 -5.16
CA PRO A 1119 32.42 67.73 -5.08
C PRO A 1119 30.94 68.05 -5.40
N ARG A 1120 30.42 69.04 -4.64
CA ARG A 1120 29.45 70.13 -4.97
C ARG A 1120 28.01 69.78 -5.38
N SER A 1121 27.02 70.11 -4.54
CA SER A 1121 26.42 71.47 -4.44
C SER A 1121 25.03 71.54 -3.74
N HIS A 1122 24.87 72.60 -2.94
CA HIS A 1122 23.66 73.39 -2.59
C HIS A 1122 22.53 72.86 -1.66
N THR A 1123 22.53 73.45 -0.43
CA THR A 1123 21.44 74.17 0.31
C THR A 1123 20.04 73.52 0.46
N ALA A 1124 19.28 73.61 1.56
CA ALA A 1124 19.39 74.21 2.90
C ALA A 1124 18.13 73.77 3.72
N HIS A 1125 18.22 73.81 5.05
CA HIS A 1125 17.15 73.95 6.09
C HIS A 1125 15.88 73.07 6.02
N GLY A 1126 15.35 72.48 7.10
CA GLY A 1126 15.64 72.59 8.52
C GLY A 1126 14.53 71.91 9.34
N THR A 1127 14.95 71.33 10.47
CA THR A 1127 14.28 71.36 11.79
C THR A 1127 12.79 71.00 11.90
N SER A 1128 12.47 69.89 12.58
CA SER A 1128 12.23 69.82 14.05
C SER A 1128 11.28 68.68 14.46
N GLN A 1129 11.84 67.82 15.30
CA GLN A 1129 11.27 66.91 16.31
C GLN A 1129 10.15 67.50 17.20
N PRO A 1130 9.62 66.79 18.24
CA PRO A 1130 9.30 65.36 18.41
C PRO A 1130 7.96 65.16 19.20
N ARG A 1131 7.65 63.89 19.58
CA ARG A 1131 7.23 63.39 20.92
C ARG A 1131 6.01 62.44 20.97
N THR A 1132 6.36 61.20 21.34
CA THR A 1132 5.78 60.34 22.41
C THR A 1132 4.46 59.58 22.27
N LYS A 1133 4.61 58.25 22.53
CA LYS A 1133 3.78 57.35 23.38
C LYS A 1133 2.37 57.03 22.82
N ARG A 1134 1.85 55.80 22.82
CA ARG A 1134 1.96 54.64 23.73
C ARG A 1134 1.22 53.45 23.06
N THR A 1135 1.61 52.21 23.38
CA THR A 1135 0.79 50.98 23.59
C THR A 1135 -0.50 50.81 22.75
N ILE A 1136 -0.72 49.72 22.01
CA ILE A 1136 -0.50 48.27 22.22
C ILE A 1136 0.04 47.66 20.93
#